data_AF-A0A4R1JSP7-F1
#
_entry.id   AF-A0A4R1JSP7-F1
#
_cell.length_a   1.000
_cell.length_b   1.000
_cell.length_c   1.000
_cell.angle_alpha   90.00
_cell.angle_beta   90.00
_cell.angle_gamma   90.00
#
_symmetry.space_group_name_H-M   'P 1'
#
loop_
_entity.id
_entity.type
_entity.pdbx_description
1 polymer ?
#
loop_
_entity_poly.entity_id
_entity_poly.type
_entity_poly.pdbx_seq_one_letter_code
_entity_poly.pdbx_strand_id
1 'polypeptide(L)'
;MAFFLPMKKTLLLIALLVIGSIQAQEKISSKTKKFKIPVIRYSEFQALDNVLTQTAFYQMEKGLQEEETNLKKHYFNINGFIKDPVNGKLKLYLTFAMPRYTQMNIDSTFDKKENKWVYSARSNYLTNVKLDVKYGDKILLTKDFGGSESYSISVGSSLGSMKVAASENDKKIRTAVKESDYSSVGLGFDNVIYQAAGRIQEFLDYKFGYTTDVSKERFEFVTTKGHSEYKQMLAFETEITAQMEKVTLEKGLDEKLLAPHLLYLESLLVKYPLSPANEDIRFIVTNNLAETYFLLENKEKALQYANLLIENDKLDSRGSTIVERVNRANFVDKKIRNHTTRFADLKKLGLKIAEEKEELRLAFFEKIDRQEADWNIEKENRAAALEKSKIQRENMLDSIAYQSNPDLLAKIIANLGGSDVLKKVEKTHLISKLTLEESNIPQTEERWATTTNYLLKKKMPETYYEIVNGPEAWSHNDRESGVEAKWAKLPMYTYGNLSTNLDPVNFLTFFRMDLWNKLELQQDEMVDGRLCYHFNYFEKTLNASNRTIPKTDYHLFVDKENFSIVATERTEFDDGNKSFFERKLFKDYRPVAALNSGKIPHKINYEIEDFYGDTFYQESREKVEVNAVFGNRIFMKEVYFGGFK
;
A
#
# COMPACT_ATOMS: atom_id res chain seq x y z
N MET A 1 76.38 -26.07 -46.97
CA MET A 1 75.35 -26.99 -46.43
C MET A 1 75.61 -27.09 -44.93
N ALA A 2 74.84 -26.45 -44.02
CA ALA A 2 73.76 -27.14 -43.32
C ALA A 2 72.88 -26.20 -42.45
N PHE A 3 72.89 -24.87 -42.68
CA PHE A 3 72.13 -23.91 -41.86
C PHE A 3 70.80 -23.41 -42.47
N PHE A 4 70.57 -23.58 -43.77
CA PHE A 4 69.37 -23.05 -44.46
C PHE A 4 68.19 -24.03 -44.58
N LEU A 5 68.41 -25.33 -44.36
CA LEU A 5 67.36 -26.35 -44.35
C LEU A 5 66.53 -26.43 -43.04
N PRO A 6 67.09 -26.23 -41.83
CA PRO A 6 66.28 -26.25 -40.61
C PRO A 6 65.36 -25.02 -40.53
N MET A 7 65.84 -23.82 -40.90
CA MET A 7 65.05 -22.58 -40.80
C MET A 7 63.77 -22.60 -41.64
N LYS A 8 63.78 -23.16 -42.87
CA LYS A 8 62.56 -23.26 -43.69
C LYS A 8 61.56 -24.26 -43.11
N LYS A 9 62.01 -25.38 -42.53
CA LYS A 9 61.12 -26.36 -41.89
C LYS A 9 60.54 -25.82 -40.60
N THR A 10 61.32 -25.09 -39.80
CA THR A 10 60.83 -24.44 -38.58
C THR A 10 59.88 -23.30 -38.89
N LEU A 11 60.13 -22.49 -39.93
CA LEU A 11 59.20 -21.44 -40.36
C LEU A 11 57.90 -22.03 -40.92
N LEU A 12 57.97 -23.13 -41.68
CA LEU A 12 56.79 -23.85 -42.18
C LEU A 12 56.02 -24.52 -41.04
N LEU A 13 56.70 -25.06 -40.03
CA LEU A 13 56.09 -25.67 -38.84
C LEU A 13 55.44 -24.60 -37.96
N ILE A 14 56.08 -23.43 -37.78
CA ILE A 14 55.51 -22.28 -37.08
C ILE A 14 54.34 -21.71 -37.88
N ALA A 15 54.44 -21.60 -39.21
CA ALA A 15 53.32 -21.18 -40.05
C ALA A 15 52.17 -22.20 -40.02
N LEU A 16 52.44 -23.51 -40.01
CA LEU A 16 51.42 -24.57 -39.87
C LEU A 16 50.84 -24.63 -38.45
N LEU A 17 51.61 -24.29 -37.40
CA LEU A 17 51.12 -24.14 -36.03
C LEU A 17 50.29 -22.87 -35.86
N VAL A 18 50.64 -21.78 -36.54
CA VAL A 18 49.87 -20.52 -36.58
C VAL A 18 48.61 -20.69 -37.43
N ILE A 19 48.67 -21.39 -38.57
CA ILE A 19 47.49 -21.73 -39.39
C ILE A 19 46.60 -22.77 -38.67
N GLY A 20 47.21 -23.73 -37.95
CA GLY A 20 46.50 -24.71 -37.13
C GLY A 20 45.85 -24.11 -35.87
N SER A 21 46.42 -23.04 -35.31
CA SER A 21 45.78 -22.25 -34.23
C SER A 21 44.77 -21.22 -34.75
N ILE A 22 44.82 -20.85 -36.04
CA ILE A 22 43.76 -20.09 -36.72
C ILE A 22 42.59 -21.00 -37.15
N GLN A 23 42.82 -22.31 -37.32
CA GLN A 23 41.77 -23.29 -37.69
C GLN A 23 41.17 -24.10 -36.55
N ALA A 24 41.68 -23.98 -35.32
CA ALA A 24 40.97 -24.47 -34.14
C ALA A 24 40.01 -23.38 -33.64
N GLN A 25 38.99 -23.07 -34.45
CA GLN A 25 37.87 -22.29 -33.96
C GLN A 25 37.23 -23.08 -32.82
N GLU A 26 37.36 -22.58 -31.60
CA GLU A 26 36.87 -23.24 -30.40
C GLU A 26 35.38 -23.49 -30.55
N LYS A 27 35.01 -24.76 -30.78
CA LYS A 27 33.63 -25.19 -30.95
C LYS A 27 32.81 -24.67 -29.78
N ILE A 28 31.99 -23.65 -30.05
CA ILE A 28 31.22 -22.98 -29.03
C ILE A 28 29.92 -23.77 -28.86
N SER A 29 29.60 -24.12 -27.62
CA SER A 29 28.38 -24.84 -27.28
C SER A 29 27.48 -23.94 -26.45
N SER A 30 26.17 -24.12 -26.59
CA SER A 30 25.17 -23.36 -25.83
C SER A 30 24.23 -24.25 -25.05
N LYS A 31 23.60 -23.65 -24.04
CA LYS A 31 22.41 -24.17 -23.36
C LYS A 31 21.26 -23.20 -23.55
N THR A 32 20.06 -23.72 -23.77
CA THR A 32 18.84 -22.90 -23.76
C THR A 32 18.31 -22.76 -22.33
N LYS A 33 18.01 -21.53 -21.90
CA LYS A 33 17.28 -21.26 -20.66
C LYS A 33 15.91 -20.67 -21.00
N LYS A 34 14.87 -21.17 -20.33
CA LYS A 34 13.48 -20.72 -20.51
C LYS A 34 13.04 -19.91 -19.31
N PHE A 35 12.48 -18.75 -19.54
CA PHE A 35 11.87 -17.91 -18.53
C PHE A 35 10.37 -17.82 -18.74
N LYS A 36 9.62 -17.71 -17.65
CA LYS A 36 8.19 -17.40 -17.68
C LYS A 36 8.03 -16.06 -16.99
N ILE A 37 7.53 -15.07 -17.71
CA ILE A 37 7.30 -13.73 -17.15
C ILE A 37 5.83 -13.34 -17.32
N PRO A 38 5.27 -12.61 -16.34
CA PRO A 38 3.92 -12.07 -16.48
C PRO A 38 3.94 -10.93 -17.51
N VAL A 39 2.93 -10.88 -18.37
CA VAL A 39 2.74 -9.82 -19.37
C VAL A 39 1.28 -9.38 -19.40
N ILE A 40 1.05 -8.17 -19.91
CA ILE A 40 -0.27 -7.58 -20.02
C ILE A 40 -0.76 -7.70 -21.46
N ARG A 41 -1.99 -8.20 -21.64
CA ARG A 41 -2.74 -8.06 -22.89
C ARG A 41 -3.55 -6.78 -22.82
N TYR A 42 -3.24 -5.84 -23.69
CA TYR A 42 -3.85 -4.50 -23.71
C TYR A 42 -5.08 -4.44 -24.58
N SER A 43 -5.96 -3.48 -24.26
CA SER A 43 -6.98 -3.00 -25.19
C SER A 43 -6.35 -2.66 -26.54
N GLU A 44 -7.12 -2.90 -27.61
CA GLU A 44 -6.81 -2.42 -28.96
C GLU A 44 -6.68 -0.88 -29.01
N PHE A 45 -7.33 -0.16 -28.09
CA PHE A 45 -7.40 1.30 -28.08
C PHE A 45 -6.39 1.91 -27.09
N GLN A 46 -5.29 2.42 -27.63
CA GLN A 46 -4.20 3.05 -26.85
C GLN A 46 -4.63 4.22 -25.97
N ALA A 47 -5.66 4.97 -26.40
CA ALA A 47 -6.20 6.10 -25.65
C ALA A 47 -6.75 5.71 -24.26
N LEU A 48 -6.93 4.41 -23.99
CA LEU A 48 -7.52 3.90 -22.76
C LEU A 48 -6.51 3.55 -21.66
N ASP A 49 -5.20 3.65 -21.91
CA ASP A 49 -4.17 3.15 -20.98
C ASP A 49 -4.18 3.84 -19.62
N ASN A 50 -4.59 5.10 -19.57
CA ASN A 50 -4.75 5.88 -18.33
C ASN A 50 -6.22 6.02 -17.89
N VAL A 51 -7.12 5.26 -18.52
CA VAL A 51 -8.56 5.29 -18.25
C VAL A 51 -8.90 4.14 -17.32
N LEU A 52 -9.16 4.46 -16.05
CA LEU A 52 -9.38 3.45 -15.01
C LEU A 52 -10.87 3.16 -14.76
N THR A 53 -11.77 4.07 -15.11
CA THR A 53 -13.20 3.94 -14.79
C THR A 53 -14.07 3.78 -16.02
N GLN A 54 -15.18 3.06 -15.87
CA GLN A 54 -16.17 2.83 -16.91
C GLN A 54 -17.61 3.00 -16.40
N THR A 55 -18.52 3.41 -17.28
CA THR A 55 -19.97 3.49 -17.01
C THR A 55 -20.74 2.88 -18.18
N ALA A 56 -21.82 2.17 -17.86
CA ALA A 56 -22.79 1.71 -18.85
C ALA A 56 -24.11 2.47 -18.70
N PHE A 57 -24.62 2.98 -19.82
CA PHE A 57 -25.91 3.62 -19.96
C PHE A 57 -26.81 2.74 -20.80
N TYR A 58 -28.06 2.61 -20.37
CA TYR A 58 -29.03 1.71 -20.97
C TYR A 58 -30.22 2.53 -21.45
N GLN A 59 -30.62 2.29 -22.70
CA GLN A 59 -31.87 2.75 -23.26
C GLN A 59 -32.69 1.51 -23.60
N MET A 60 -33.76 1.29 -22.85
CA MET A 60 -34.64 0.13 -22.99
C MET A 60 -36.10 0.57 -23.18
N GLU A 61 -36.89 -0.23 -23.87
CA GLU A 61 -38.34 -0.01 -23.97
C GLU A 61 -39.04 -0.21 -22.63
N LYS A 62 -40.19 0.46 -22.43
CA LYS A 62 -40.91 0.51 -21.13
C LYS A 62 -41.25 -0.86 -20.53
N GLY A 63 -41.36 -1.90 -21.35
CA GLY A 63 -41.66 -3.26 -20.91
C GLY A 63 -40.47 -4.03 -20.30
N LEU A 64 -39.27 -3.45 -20.23
CA LEU A 64 -38.03 -4.14 -19.83
C LEU A 64 -37.34 -3.54 -18.59
N GLN A 65 -38.11 -2.91 -17.69
CA GLN A 65 -37.57 -2.20 -16.53
C GLN A 65 -36.89 -3.12 -15.50
N GLU A 66 -37.38 -4.35 -15.34
CA GLU A 66 -36.79 -5.33 -14.43
C GLU A 66 -35.43 -5.82 -14.97
N GLU A 67 -35.34 -6.07 -16.27
CA GLU A 67 -34.11 -6.45 -16.96
C GLU A 67 -33.07 -5.33 -16.92
N GLU A 68 -33.48 -4.07 -17.06
CA GLU A 68 -32.58 -2.92 -16.94
C GLU A 68 -31.86 -2.89 -15.59
N THR A 69 -32.60 -3.18 -14.51
CA THR A 69 -32.05 -3.21 -13.14
C THR A 69 -31.00 -4.33 -12.99
N ASN A 70 -31.29 -5.52 -13.52
CA ASN A 70 -30.35 -6.65 -13.48
C ASN A 70 -29.12 -6.43 -14.36
N LEU A 71 -29.28 -5.86 -15.56
CA LEU A 71 -28.18 -5.51 -16.45
C LEU A 71 -27.23 -4.49 -15.81
N LYS A 72 -27.78 -3.44 -15.17
CA LYS A 72 -27.00 -2.45 -14.41
C LYS A 72 -26.16 -3.09 -13.31
N LYS A 73 -26.68 -4.14 -12.65
CA LYS A 73 -26.00 -4.81 -11.55
C LYS A 73 -24.95 -5.82 -12.03
N HIS A 74 -25.29 -6.65 -13.02
CA HIS A 74 -24.54 -7.86 -13.33
C HIS A 74 -23.76 -7.85 -14.66
N TYR A 75 -24.01 -6.88 -15.54
CA TYR A 75 -23.41 -6.86 -16.88
C TYR A 75 -22.55 -5.63 -17.15
N PHE A 76 -21.80 -5.72 -18.26
CA PHE A 76 -20.93 -4.71 -18.84
C PHE A 76 -19.82 -4.25 -17.90
N ASN A 77 -19.19 -5.22 -17.23
CA ASN A 77 -17.98 -5.03 -16.43
C ASN A 77 -16.75 -5.45 -17.26
N ILE A 78 -16.07 -4.51 -17.91
CA ILE A 78 -14.94 -4.86 -18.77
C ILE A 78 -13.72 -5.13 -17.91
N ASN A 79 -13.04 -6.24 -18.17
CA ASN A 79 -11.82 -6.61 -17.46
C ASN A 79 -10.78 -5.48 -17.48
N GLY A 80 -10.27 -5.10 -16.30
CA GLY A 80 -9.27 -4.04 -16.16
C GLY A 80 -9.82 -2.61 -16.08
N PHE A 81 -11.12 -2.42 -15.81
CA PHE A 81 -11.74 -1.13 -15.47
C PHE A 81 -12.54 -1.21 -14.17
N ILE A 82 -12.70 -0.06 -13.50
CA ILE A 82 -13.53 0.15 -12.32
C ILE A 82 -14.91 0.60 -12.78
N LYS A 83 -15.97 -0.11 -12.37
CA LYS A 83 -17.34 0.32 -12.63
C LYS A 83 -17.70 1.52 -11.76
N ASP A 84 -17.90 2.67 -12.41
CA ASP A 84 -18.39 3.91 -11.81
C ASP A 84 -19.73 4.25 -12.48
N PRO A 85 -20.86 4.18 -11.76
CA PRO A 85 -22.18 4.38 -12.36
C PRO A 85 -22.46 5.84 -12.76
N VAL A 86 -21.66 6.81 -12.33
CA VAL A 86 -21.93 8.24 -12.53
C VAL A 86 -20.85 8.92 -13.37
N ASN A 87 -19.58 8.69 -13.07
CA ASN A 87 -18.46 9.48 -13.61
C ASN A 87 -17.40 8.64 -14.35
N GLY A 88 -17.76 7.46 -14.84
CA GLY A 88 -16.86 6.63 -15.64
C GLY A 88 -16.39 7.33 -16.90
N LYS A 89 -15.08 7.26 -17.14
CA LYS A 89 -14.42 7.90 -18.29
C LYS A 89 -14.65 7.15 -19.58
N LEU A 90 -14.62 5.81 -19.55
CA LEU A 90 -15.08 4.96 -20.65
C LEU A 90 -16.61 4.80 -20.54
N LYS A 91 -17.35 5.20 -21.57
CA LYS A 91 -18.81 5.18 -21.56
C LYS A 91 -19.34 4.20 -22.60
N LEU A 92 -20.17 3.28 -22.14
CA LEU A 92 -20.87 2.29 -22.97
C LEU A 92 -22.33 2.72 -23.06
N TYR A 93 -22.85 2.97 -24.25
CA TYR A 93 -24.26 3.28 -24.49
C TYR A 93 -24.89 2.08 -25.19
N LEU A 94 -25.80 1.41 -24.48
CA LEU A 94 -26.50 0.21 -24.95
C LEU A 94 -27.96 0.54 -25.18
N THR A 95 -28.45 0.31 -26.40
CA THR A 95 -29.87 0.46 -26.74
C THR A 95 -30.46 -0.91 -27.04
N PHE A 96 -31.32 -1.41 -26.16
CA PHE A 96 -32.02 -2.68 -26.35
C PHE A 96 -33.41 -2.42 -26.94
N ALA A 97 -33.66 -2.97 -28.13
CA ALA A 97 -35.02 -3.06 -28.67
C ALA A 97 -35.77 -4.24 -28.03
N MET A 98 -37.10 -4.17 -27.99
CA MET A 98 -37.91 -5.29 -27.50
C MET A 98 -37.64 -6.56 -28.34
N PRO A 99 -37.34 -7.71 -27.72
CA PRO A 99 -37.13 -8.94 -28.47
C PRO A 99 -38.38 -9.31 -29.27
N ARG A 100 -38.21 -9.55 -30.57
CA ARG A 100 -39.32 -9.89 -31.45
C ARG A 100 -39.50 -11.40 -31.48
N TYR A 101 -40.59 -11.88 -30.89
CA TYR A 101 -40.98 -13.28 -30.99
C TYR A 101 -41.15 -13.71 -32.46
N THR A 102 -40.61 -14.88 -32.80
CA THR A 102 -40.77 -15.47 -34.14
C THR A 102 -41.67 -16.70 -34.09
N GLN A 103 -41.19 -17.76 -33.45
CA GLN A 103 -41.89 -19.04 -33.40
C GLN A 103 -41.41 -19.93 -32.26
N MET A 104 -42.26 -20.89 -31.90
CA MET A 104 -41.94 -22.00 -31.01
C MET A 104 -41.49 -23.21 -31.82
N ASN A 105 -40.36 -23.82 -31.43
CA ASN A 105 -39.89 -25.08 -31.99
C ASN A 105 -39.88 -26.17 -30.92
N ILE A 106 -40.08 -27.43 -31.31
CA ILE A 106 -39.86 -28.60 -30.45
C ILE A 106 -38.81 -29.47 -31.13
N ASP A 107 -37.67 -29.62 -30.48
CA ASP A 107 -36.58 -30.49 -30.90
C ASP A 107 -36.61 -31.80 -30.11
N SER A 108 -36.04 -32.85 -30.69
CA SER A 108 -35.80 -34.12 -30.02
C SER A 108 -34.33 -34.53 -30.14
N THR A 109 -33.79 -35.11 -29.08
CA THR A 109 -32.44 -35.67 -29.07
C THR A 109 -32.50 -37.04 -28.42
N PHE A 110 -31.88 -38.05 -29.04
CA PHE A 110 -31.83 -39.38 -28.49
C PHE A 110 -30.68 -39.51 -27.48
N ASP A 111 -31.00 -39.70 -26.21
CA ASP A 111 -30.00 -39.96 -25.17
C ASP A 111 -29.59 -41.43 -25.24
N LYS A 112 -28.37 -41.67 -25.72
CA LYS A 112 -27.79 -43.01 -25.86
C LYS A 112 -27.52 -43.71 -24.53
N LYS A 113 -27.29 -42.97 -23.44
CA LYS A 113 -27.01 -43.55 -22.11
C LYS A 113 -28.29 -44.06 -21.46
N GLU A 114 -29.35 -43.28 -21.61
CA GLU A 114 -30.66 -43.55 -21.01
C GLU A 114 -31.61 -44.31 -21.96
N ASN A 115 -31.17 -44.58 -23.19
CA ASN A 115 -31.92 -45.23 -24.27
C ASN A 115 -33.33 -44.64 -24.48
N LYS A 116 -33.45 -43.31 -24.40
CA LYS A 116 -34.73 -42.60 -24.48
C LYS A 116 -34.63 -41.31 -25.29
N TRP A 117 -35.73 -40.94 -25.94
CA TRP A 117 -35.85 -39.62 -26.58
C TRP A 117 -36.08 -38.55 -25.52
N VAL A 118 -35.28 -37.49 -25.58
CA VAL A 118 -35.42 -36.28 -24.79
C VAL A 118 -35.97 -35.19 -25.70
N TYR A 119 -37.02 -34.52 -25.27
CA TYR A 119 -37.67 -33.45 -26.03
C TYR A 119 -37.41 -32.11 -25.37
N SER A 120 -37.22 -31.06 -26.16
CA SER A 120 -37.06 -29.69 -25.67
C SER A 120 -37.85 -28.72 -26.53
N ALA A 121 -38.72 -27.92 -25.91
CA ALA A 121 -39.41 -26.82 -26.58
C ALA A 121 -38.63 -25.52 -26.39
N ARG A 122 -38.49 -24.74 -27.46
CA ARG A 122 -37.76 -23.46 -27.45
C ARG A 122 -38.60 -22.36 -28.10
N SER A 123 -38.80 -21.27 -27.37
CA SER A 123 -39.34 -20.03 -27.91
C SER A 123 -38.22 -19.21 -28.50
N ASN A 124 -38.32 -18.83 -29.79
CA ASN A 124 -37.27 -18.09 -30.51
C ASN A 124 -37.61 -16.61 -30.63
N TYR A 125 -36.58 -15.78 -30.50
CA TYR A 125 -36.69 -14.32 -30.50
C TYR A 125 -35.58 -13.71 -31.33
N LEU A 126 -35.92 -12.69 -32.13
CA LEU A 126 -34.93 -11.82 -32.75
C LEU A 126 -34.58 -10.68 -31.79
N THR A 127 -33.31 -10.53 -31.49
CA THR A 127 -32.78 -9.44 -30.67
C THR A 127 -31.99 -8.46 -31.53
N ASN A 128 -32.08 -7.19 -31.17
CA ASN A 128 -31.25 -6.15 -31.74
C ASN A 128 -30.79 -5.20 -30.64
N VAL A 129 -29.47 -5.08 -30.47
CA VAL A 129 -28.85 -4.22 -29.47
C VAL A 129 -27.80 -3.35 -30.14
N LYS A 130 -27.96 -2.03 -30.04
CA LYS A 130 -26.94 -1.08 -30.50
C LYS A 130 -25.97 -0.75 -29.36
N LEU A 131 -24.68 -0.78 -29.66
CA LEU A 131 -23.60 -0.42 -28.74
C LEU A 131 -22.78 0.75 -29.31
N ASP A 132 -22.70 1.84 -28.56
CA ASP A 132 -21.74 2.93 -28.79
C ASP A 132 -20.76 3.03 -27.62
N VAL A 133 -19.45 2.94 -27.89
CA VAL A 133 -18.38 3.06 -26.89
C VAL A 133 -17.64 4.37 -27.09
N LYS A 134 -17.57 5.19 -26.04
CA LYS A 134 -16.97 6.54 -26.08
C LYS A 134 -15.96 6.76 -24.97
N TYR A 135 -14.98 7.61 -25.24
CA TYR A 135 -14.05 8.15 -24.26
C TYR A 135 -13.90 9.65 -24.49
N GLY A 136 -14.33 10.47 -23.52
CA GLY A 136 -14.54 11.90 -23.73
C GLY A 136 -15.53 12.14 -24.88
N ASP A 137 -15.19 13.04 -25.81
CA ASP A 137 -15.99 13.32 -27.01
C ASP A 137 -15.69 12.35 -28.17
N LYS A 138 -14.73 11.45 -28.02
CA LYS A 138 -14.32 10.52 -29.08
C LYS A 138 -15.15 9.24 -29.05
N ILE A 139 -15.74 8.89 -30.19
CA ILE A 139 -16.34 7.58 -30.42
C ILE A 139 -15.20 6.60 -30.74
N LEU A 140 -15.09 5.54 -29.94
CA LEU A 140 -14.11 4.47 -30.14
C LEU A 140 -14.69 3.35 -31.00
N LEU A 141 -15.97 3.04 -30.82
CA LEU A 141 -16.66 1.99 -31.56
C LEU A 141 -18.17 2.24 -31.60
N THR A 142 -18.78 1.94 -32.75
CA THR A 142 -20.24 1.77 -32.90
C THR A 142 -20.50 0.41 -33.52
N LYS A 143 -21.39 -0.39 -32.94
CA LYS A 143 -21.72 -1.72 -33.44
C LYS A 143 -23.15 -2.12 -33.11
N ASP A 144 -23.84 -2.69 -34.10
CA ASP A 144 -25.15 -3.30 -33.93
C ASP A 144 -25.01 -4.82 -33.76
N PHE A 145 -25.67 -5.35 -32.73
CA PHE A 145 -25.73 -6.77 -32.42
C PHE A 145 -27.13 -7.30 -32.72
N GLY A 146 -27.31 -7.82 -33.92
CA GLY A 146 -28.47 -8.65 -34.29
C GLY A 146 -28.25 -10.10 -33.89
N GLY A 147 -29.33 -10.82 -33.55
CA GLY A 147 -29.25 -12.26 -33.31
C GLY A 147 -30.60 -12.94 -33.18
N SER A 148 -30.58 -14.28 -33.23
CA SER A 148 -31.71 -15.12 -32.83
C SER A 148 -31.33 -15.84 -31.54
N GLU A 149 -32.05 -15.55 -30.46
CA GLU A 149 -31.87 -16.15 -29.14
C GLU A 149 -33.07 -17.06 -28.83
N SER A 150 -32.90 -18.02 -27.93
CA SER A 150 -33.98 -18.96 -27.61
C SER A 150 -34.11 -19.24 -26.12
N TYR A 151 -35.35 -19.34 -25.67
CA TYR A 151 -35.71 -19.69 -24.30
C TYR A 151 -36.23 -21.13 -24.25
N SER A 152 -35.56 -21.98 -23.48
CA SER A 152 -35.95 -23.38 -23.32
C SER A 152 -37.01 -23.54 -22.24
N ILE A 153 -38.04 -24.33 -22.54
CA ILE A 153 -39.13 -24.64 -21.61
C ILE A 153 -38.90 -26.04 -21.07
N SER A 154 -38.78 -26.16 -19.75
CA SER A 154 -38.54 -27.44 -19.09
C SER A 154 -39.85 -27.98 -18.51
N VAL A 155 -40.43 -28.98 -19.18
CA VAL A 155 -41.59 -29.74 -18.70
C VAL A 155 -41.34 -31.22 -19.00
N GLY A 156 -41.90 -32.14 -18.19
CA GLY A 156 -41.56 -33.57 -18.11
C GLY A 156 -41.37 -34.34 -19.43
N SER A 157 -40.78 -35.54 -19.31
CA SER A 157 -40.10 -36.30 -20.38
C SER A 157 -40.94 -36.82 -21.56
N SER A 158 -42.25 -36.56 -21.64
CA SER A 158 -43.12 -37.08 -22.72
C SER A 158 -43.36 -36.07 -23.84
N LEU A 159 -43.41 -36.53 -25.10
CA LEU A 159 -43.69 -35.68 -26.26
C LEU A 159 -45.08 -35.01 -26.18
N GLY A 160 -46.08 -35.72 -25.62
CA GLY A 160 -47.44 -35.21 -25.47
C GLY A 160 -47.51 -34.03 -24.49
N SER A 161 -46.89 -34.18 -23.32
CA SER A 161 -46.81 -33.10 -22.33
C SER A 161 -46.03 -31.89 -22.85
N MET A 162 -44.96 -32.13 -23.62
CA MET A 162 -44.18 -31.04 -24.22
C MET A 162 -44.97 -30.27 -25.28
N LYS A 163 -45.76 -30.95 -26.13
CA LYS A 163 -46.61 -30.28 -27.14
C LYS A 163 -47.68 -29.39 -26.51
N VAL A 164 -48.30 -29.83 -25.42
CA VAL A 164 -49.32 -29.04 -24.70
C VAL A 164 -48.68 -27.81 -24.07
N ALA A 165 -47.61 -27.99 -23.30
CA ALA A 165 -46.88 -26.88 -22.68
C ALA A 165 -46.36 -25.88 -23.72
N ALA A 166 -45.92 -26.37 -24.88
CA ALA A 166 -45.46 -25.50 -25.94
C ALA A 166 -46.60 -24.67 -26.56
N SER A 167 -47.75 -25.29 -26.82
CA SER A 167 -48.92 -24.58 -27.34
C SER A 167 -49.42 -23.50 -26.37
N GLU A 168 -49.48 -23.82 -25.08
CA GLU A 168 -49.89 -22.88 -24.03
C GLU A 168 -48.94 -21.68 -23.93
N ASN A 169 -47.62 -21.93 -23.99
CA ASN A 169 -46.63 -20.87 -23.92
C ASN A 169 -46.58 -20.00 -25.19
N ASP A 170 -46.71 -20.59 -26.39
CA ASP A 170 -46.81 -19.81 -27.66
C ASP A 170 -48.03 -18.88 -27.62
N LYS A 171 -49.20 -19.38 -27.19
CA LYS A 171 -50.41 -18.56 -27.03
C LYS A 171 -50.21 -17.42 -26.04
N LYS A 172 -49.56 -17.71 -24.91
CA LYS A 172 -49.25 -16.74 -23.86
C LYS A 172 -48.36 -15.61 -24.38
N ILE A 173 -47.28 -15.94 -25.10
CA ILE A 173 -46.37 -14.96 -25.70
C ILE A 173 -47.08 -14.11 -26.76
N ARG A 174 -47.86 -14.74 -27.66
CA ARG A 174 -48.61 -14.01 -28.69
C ARG A 174 -49.61 -13.01 -28.10
N THR A 175 -50.24 -13.36 -26.99
CA THR A 175 -51.19 -12.49 -26.28
C THR A 175 -50.45 -11.28 -25.68
N ALA A 176 -49.34 -11.52 -24.98
CA ALA A 176 -48.49 -10.46 -24.43
C ALA A 176 -47.99 -9.49 -25.51
N VAL A 177 -47.55 -10.01 -26.68
CA VAL A 177 -47.12 -9.19 -27.83
C VAL A 177 -48.27 -8.35 -28.39
N LYS A 178 -49.47 -8.91 -28.50
CA LYS A 178 -50.64 -8.19 -29.04
C LYS A 178 -51.10 -7.07 -28.10
N GLU A 179 -51.08 -7.32 -26.80
CA GLU A 179 -51.60 -6.42 -25.78
C GLU A 179 -50.55 -5.43 -25.26
N SER A 180 -49.28 -5.61 -25.65
CA SER A 180 -48.14 -4.84 -25.14
C SER A 180 -47.99 -4.92 -23.61
N ASP A 181 -48.45 -6.02 -23.00
CA ASP A 181 -48.31 -6.32 -21.58
C ASP A 181 -47.39 -7.53 -21.39
N TYR A 182 -46.19 -7.26 -20.89
CA TYR A 182 -45.14 -8.25 -20.69
C TYR A 182 -44.94 -8.62 -19.21
N SER A 183 -45.86 -8.21 -18.33
CA SER A 183 -45.77 -8.43 -16.88
C SER A 183 -45.91 -9.90 -16.46
N SER A 184 -46.30 -10.78 -17.38
CA SER A 184 -46.48 -12.19 -17.09
C SER A 184 -45.14 -12.95 -16.91
N VAL A 185 -44.98 -13.61 -15.76
CA VAL A 185 -43.89 -14.55 -15.47
C VAL A 185 -43.82 -15.69 -16.51
N GLY A 186 -42.61 -16.01 -16.99
CA GLY A 186 -42.33 -17.18 -17.84
C GLY A 186 -42.35 -16.94 -19.36
N LEU A 187 -42.34 -15.69 -19.82
CA LEU A 187 -42.22 -15.36 -21.24
C LEU A 187 -40.80 -15.61 -21.79
N GLY A 188 -39.78 -15.61 -20.92
CA GLY A 188 -38.39 -15.90 -21.28
C GLY A 188 -37.64 -14.75 -21.95
N PHE A 189 -38.23 -13.54 -21.97
CA PHE A 189 -37.62 -12.32 -22.50
C PHE A 189 -36.36 -11.91 -21.73
N ASP A 190 -36.40 -12.07 -20.40
CA ASP A 190 -35.28 -11.86 -19.49
C ASP A 190 -34.05 -12.68 -19.89
N ASN A 191 -34.21 -14.00 -20.07
CA ASN A 191 -33.13 -14.91 -20.45
C ASN A 191 -32.55 -14.54 -21.83
N VAL A 192 -33.41 -14.20 -22.79
CA VAL A 192 -33.00 -13.76 -24.13
C VAL A 192 -32.17 -12.48 -24.08
N ILE A 193 -32.55 -11.51 -23.26
CA ILE A 193 -31.80 -10.26 -23.07
C ILE A 193 -30.46 -10.54 -22.39
N TYR A 194 -30.42 -11.42 -21.40
CA TYR A 194 -29.19 -11.80 -20.70
C TYR A 194 -28.22 -12.58 -21.59
N GLN A 195 -28.71 -13.43 -22.50
CA GLN A 195 -27.91 -14.10 -23.53
C GLN A 195 -27.27 -13.08 -24.48
N ALA A 196 -28.07 -12.13 -24.99
CA ALA A 196 -27.55 -11.05 -25.83
C ALA A 196 -26.51 -10.19 -25.08
N ALA A 197 -26.78 -9.84 -23.83
CA ALA A 197 -25.86 -9.08 -22.99
C ALA A 197 -24.54 -9.83 -22.73
N GLY A 198 -24.59 -11.16 -22.53
CA GLY A 198 -23.41 -12.01 -22.40
C GLY A 198 -22.51 -11.97 -23.63
N ARG A 199 -23.08 -12.12 -24.83
CA ARG A 199 -22.31 -12.00 -26.09
C ARG A 199 -21.65 -10.63 -26.26
N ILE A 200 -22.34 -9.56 -25.89
CA ILE A 200 -21.82 -8.20 -25.97
C ILE A 200 -20.70 -7.99 -24.94
N GLN A 201 -20.86 -8.51 -23.72
CA GLN A 201 -19.82 -8.50 -22.68
C GLN A 201 -18.53 -9.18 -23.17
N GLU A 202 -18.62 -10.40 -23.72
CA GLU A 202 -17.46 -11.11 -24.26
C GLU A 202 -16.75 -10.32 -25.37
N PHE A 203 -17.52 -9.70 -26.26
CA PHE A 203 -16.97 -8.85 -27.30
C PHE A 203 -16.28 -7.60 -26.74
N LEU A 204 -16.86 -6.98 -25.71
CA LEU A 204 -16.28 -5.82 -25.03
C LEU A 204 -14.98 -6.20 -24.31
N ASP A 205 -14.95 -7.33 -23.60
CA ASP A 205 -13.73 -7.84 -22.97
C ASP A 205 -12.63 -8.11 -23.99
N TYR A 206 -12.99 -8.68 -25.14
CA TYR A 206 -12.03 -8.95 -26.20
C TYR A 206 -11.43 -7.65 -26.81
N LYS A 207 -12.24 -6.61 -27.01
CA LYS A 207 -11.80 -5.36 -27.67
C LYS A 207 -11.19 -4.33 -26.72
N PHE A 208 -11.76 -4.21 -25.53
CA PHE A 208 -11.45 -3.14 -24.58
C PHE A 208 -10.75 -3.66 -23.33
N GLY A 209 -10.83 -4.95 -23.02
CA GLY A 209 -10.31 -5.52 -21.79
C GLY A 209 -8.79 -5.44 -21.67
N TYR A 210 -8.35 -5.39 -20.41
CA TYR A 210 -6.96 -5.63 -20.03
C TYR A 210 -6.92 -6.95 -19.25
N THR A 211 -6.14 -7.91 -19.73
CA THR A 211 -5.96 -9.20 -19.05
C THR A 211 -4.48 -9.49 -18.82
N THR A 212 -4.18 -10.40 -17.90
CA THR A 212 -2.83 -10.91 -17.70
C THR A 212 -2.60 -12.15 -18.56
N ASP A 213 -1.34 -12.43 -18.86
CA ASP A 213 -0.89 -13.62 -19.56
C ASP A 213 0.55 -13.95 -19.12
N VAL A 214 1.06 -15.12 -19.54
CA VAL A 214 2.42 -15.55 -19.25
C VAL A 214 3.19 -15.71 -20.55
N SER A 215 4.21 -14.89 -20.72
CA SER A 215 5.13 -15.02 -21.85
C SER A 215 6.26 -15.99 -21.54
N LYS A 216 6.69 -16.74 -22.56
CA LYS A 216 7.71 -17.80 -22.46
C LYS A 216 8.93 -17.41 -23.28
N GLU A 217 9.93 -16.82 -22.61
CA GLU A 217 11.13 -16.28 -23.26
C GLU A 217 12.26 -17.30 -23.27
N ARG A 218 13.04 -17.34 -24.35
CA ARG A 218 14.11 -18.34 -24.54
C ARG A 218 15.44 -17.67 -24.86
N PHE A 219 16.39 -17.82 -23.95
CA PHE A 219 17.75 -17.32 -24.11
C PHE A 219 18.73 -18.46 -24.37
N GLU A 220 19.80 -18.16 -25.10
CA GLU A 220 20.90 -19.07 -25.37
C GLU A 220 22.15 -18.61 -24.64
N PHE A 221 22.82 -19.50 -23.91
CA PHE A 221 24.00 -19.14 -23.13
C PHE A 221 25.17 -20.07 -23.43
N VAL A 222 26.36 -19.51 -23.52
CA VAL A 222 27.58 -20.27 -23.83
C VAL A 222 27.97 -21.18 -22.67
N THR A 223 28.34 -22.41 -22.96
CA THR A 223 28.82 -23.39 -21.97
C THR A 223 30.30 -23.74 -22.12
N THR A 224 30.91 -23.39 -23.26
CA THR A 224 32.35 -23.63 -23.52
C THR A 224 33.22 -22.65 -22.72
N LYS A 225 33.67 -23.05 -21.52
CA LYS A 225 34.48 -22.22 -20.60
C LYS A 225 35.81 -21.72 -21.18
N GLY A 226 36.38 -22.44 -22.15
CA GLY A 226 37.62 -22.07 -22.81
C GLY A 226 37.47 -20.93 -23.83
N HIS A 227 36.24 -20.67 -24.30
CA HIS A 227 36.00 -19.66 -25.32
C HIS A 227 36.36 -18.26 -24.84
N SER A 228 37.09 -17.49 -25.64
CA SER A 228 37.53 -16.12 -25.31
C SER A 228 36.40 -15.19 -24.85
N GLU A 229 35.18 -15.42 -25.36
CA GLU A 229 33.97 -14.64 -25.02
C GLU A 229 33.20 -15.12 -23.78
N TYR A 230 33.57 -16.29 -23.23
CA TYR A 230 32.79 -16.96 -22.18
C TYR A 230 32.52 -16.06 -20.97
N LYS A 231 33.55 -15.35 -20.48
CA LYS A 231 33.44 -14.51 -19.27
C LYS A 231 32.41 -13.40 -19.43
N GLN A 232 32.39 -12.71 -20.58
CA GLN A 232 31.50 -11.58 -20.81
C GLN A 232 30.08 -12.05 -21.15
N MET A 233 29.94 -13.17 -21.85
CA MET A 233 28.64 -13.78 -22.10
C MET A 233 28.01 -14.35 -20.81
N LEU A 234 28.82 -14.85 -19.87
CA LEU A 234 28.38 -15.26 -18.54
C LEU A 234 27.93 -14.05 -17.69
N ALA A 235 28.58 -12.90 -17.83
CA ALA A 235 28.17 -11.67 -17.15
C ALA A 235 26.78 -11.22 -17.62
N PHE A 236 26.51 -11.28 -18.93
CA PHE A 236 25.16 -11.07 -19.47
C PHE A 236 24.18 -12.12 -18.94
N GLU A 237 24.52 -13.41 -18.95
CA GLU A 237 23.64 -14.47 -18.41
C GLU A 237 23.24 -14.20 -16.95
N THR A 238 24.19 -13.74 -16.13
CA THR A 238 23.97 -13.45 -14.72
C THR A 238 23.03 -12.27 -14.56
N GLU A 239 23.28 -11.17 -15.27
CA GLU A 239 22.46 -9.95 -15.20
C GLU A 239 21.04 -10.21 -15.70
N ILE A 240 20.88 -10.80 -16.89
CA ILE A 240 19.55 -11.07 -17.45
C ILE A 240 18.77 -12.06 -16.59
N THR A 241 19.42 -13.08 -16.02
CA THR A 241 18.76 -14.00 -15.08
C THR A 241 18.25 -13.25 -13.85
N ALA A 242 19.09 -12.41 -13.24
CA ALA A 242 18.74 -11.66 -12.04
C ALA A 242 17.61 -10.66 -12.28
N GLN A 243 17.55 -10.07 -13.47
CA GLN A 243 16.46 -9.18 -13.85
C GLN A 243 15.17 -9.94 -14.17
N MET A 244 15.23 -11.04 -14.91
CA MET A 244 14.06 -11.86 -15.27
C MET A 244 13.32 -12.41 -14.05
N GLU A 245 14.02 -12.70 -12.96
CA GLU A 245 13.42 -13.10 -11.67
C GLU A 245 12.65 -11.96 -10.97
N LYS A 246 12.92 -10.71 -11.34
CA LYS A 246 12.32 -9.50 -10.76
C LYS A 246 11.26 -8.86 -11.65
N VAL A 247 11.00 -9.41 -12.84
CA VAL A 247 9.98 -8.90 -13.76
C VAL A 247 8.60 -9.09 -13.17
N THR A 248 7.79 -8.04 -13.18
CA THR A 248 6.38 -8.05 -12.77
C THR A 248 5.51 -7.42 -13.86
N LEU A 249 4.18 -7.41 -13.70
CA LEU A 249 3.29 -6.67 -14.60
C LEU A 249 3.62 -5.16 -14.65
N GLU A 250 4.24 -4.64 -13.59
CA GLU A 250 4.49 -3.22 -13.36
C GLU A 250 5.91 -2.79 -13.72
N LYS A 251 6.84 -3.76 -13.79
CA LYS A 251 8.27 -3.51 -13.98
C LYS A 251 8.85 -4.51 -14.97
N GLY A 252 9.28 -4.00 -16.12
CA GLY A 252 10.08 -4.72 -17.11
C GLY A 252 11.58 -4.74 -16.76
N LEU A 253 12.40 -5.00 -17.77
CA LEU A 253 13.86 -5.00 -17.64
C LEU A 253 14.43 -3.59 -17.42
N ASP A 254 15.56 -3.50 -16.73
CA ASP A 254 16.30 -2.25 -16.53
C ASP A 254 17.33 -2.06 -17.64
N GLU A 255 17.00 -1.17 -18.59
CA GLU A 255 17.86 -0.86 -19.74
C GLU A 255 19.24 -0.37 -19.32
N LYS A 256 19.37 0.41 -18.24
CA LYS A 256 20.66 1.02 -17.86
C LYS A 256 21.66 -0.03 -17.39
N LEU A 257 21.18 -1.01 -16.63
CA LEU A 257 22.00 -2.12 -16.15
C LEU A 257 22.35 -3.09 -17.28
N LEU A 258 21.44 -3.29 -18.25
CA LEU A 258 21.68 -4.16 -19.41
C LEU A 258 22.54 -3.50 -20.50
N ALA A 259 22.51 -2.17 -20.63
CA ALA A 259 23.19 -1.40 -21.67
C ALA A 259 24.66 -1.82 -21.91
N PRO A 260 25.55 -1.92 -20.89
CA PRO A 260 26.94 -2.32 -21.12
C PRO A 260 27.06 -3.74 -21.70
N HIS A 261 26.17 -4.66 -21.30
CA HIS A 261 26.15 -6.03 -21.82
C HIS A 261 25.58 -6.10 -23.23
N LEU A 262 24.54 -5.31 -23.52
CA LEU A 262 23.96 -5.22 -24.86
C LEU A 262 24.95 -4.65 -25.87
N LEU A 263 25.62 -3.53 -25.54
CA LEU A 263 26.67 -2.95 -26.38
C LEU A 263 27.79 -3.96 -26.67
N TYR A 264 28.16 -4.75 -25.66
CA TYR A 264 29.13 -5.82 -25.85
C TYR A 264 28.65 -6.88 -26.85
N LEU A 265 27.44 -7.42 -26.66
CA LEU A 265 26.84 -8.39 -27.57
C LEU A 265 26.71 -7.83 -28.99
N GLU A 266 26.31 -6.56 -29.16
CA GLU A 266 26.27 -5.89 -30.45
C GLU A 266 27.65 -5.83 -31.11
N SER A 267 28.70 -5.54 -30.34
CA SER A 267 30.09 -5.52 -30.85
C SER A 267 30.58 -6.90 -31.34
N LEU A 268 30.04 -7.99 -30.78
CA LEU A 268 30.38 -9.34 -31.23
C LEU A 268 29.89 -9.61 -32.66
N LEU A 269 28.84 -8.93 -33.13
CA LEU A 269 28.38 -9.08 -34.52
C LEU A 269 29.36 -8.47 -35.53
N VAL A 270 30.17 -7.49 -35.11
CA VAL A 270 31.26 -6.92 -35.90
C VAL A 270 32.50 -7.81 -35.83
N LYS A 271 32.85 -8.29 -34.63
CA LYS A 271 33.99 -9.19 -34.42
C LYS A 271 33.82 -10.54 -35.11
N TYR A 272 32.59 -11.05 -35.16
CA TYR A 272 32.21 -12.33 -35.77
C TYR A 272 31.25 -12.09 -36.94
N PRO A 273 31.76 -11.74 -38.14
CA PRO A 273 30.92 -11.47 -39.33
C PRO A 273 30.23 -12.74 -39.83
N LEU A 274 29.24 -12.58 -40.72
CA LEU A 274 28.45 -13.69 -41.28
C LEU A 274 29.34 -14.67 -42.03
N SER A 275 29.51 -15.87 -41.48
CA SER A 275 30.23 -16.99 -42.08
C SER A 275 29.83 -18.30 -41.38
N PRO A 276 29.97 -19.46 -42.04
CA PRO A 276 29.67 -20.76 -41.42
C PRO A 276 30.47 -21.03 -40.13
N ALA A 277 31.67 -20.47 -40.06
CA ALA A 277 32.54 -20.52 -38.90
C ALA A 277 31.93 -19.86 -37.65
N ASN A 278 31.20 -18.75 -37.85
CA ASN A 278 30.70 -17.89 -36.77
C ASN A 278 29.22 -18.13 -36.43
N GLU A 279 28.59 -19.09 -37.09
CA GLU A 279 27.15 -19.31 -37.05
C GLU A 279 26.64 -19.53 -35.61
N ASP A 280 27.33 -20.36 -34.82
CA ASP A 280 26.95 -20.67 -33.43
C ASP A 280 26.94 -19.43 -32.53
N ILE A 281 28.02 -18.64 -32.54
CA ILE A 281 28.12 -17.46 -31.69
C ILE A 281 27.16 -16.36 -32.17
N ARG A 282 27.01 -16.18 -33.49
CA ARG A 282 26.05 -15.22 -34.05
C ARG A 282 24.61 -15.60 -33.72
N PHE A 283 24.26 -16.88 -33.75
CA PHE A 283 22.93 -17.36 -33.35
C PHE A 283 22.64 -17.02 -31.87
N ILE A 284 23.58 -17.31 -30.97
CA ILE A 284 23.42 -17.00 -29.53
C ILE A 284 23.22 -15.49 -29.32
N VAL A 285 24.09 -14.69 -29.95
CA VAL A 285 24.08 -13.23 -29.81
C VAL A 285 22.80 -12.63 -30.38
N THR A 286 22.43 -12.99 -31.61
CA THR A 286 21.22 -12.44 -32.26
C THR A 286 19.93 -12.89 -31.57
N ASN A 287 19.84 -14.12 -31.07
CA ASN A 287 18.72 -14.58 -30.25
C ASN A 287 18.57 -13.74 -28.97
N ASN A 288 19.67 -13.56 -28.23
CA ASN A 288 19.63 -12.83 -26.97
C ASN A 288 19.36 -11.34 -27.17
N LEU A 289 19.93 -10.72 -28.20
CA LEU A 289 19.65 -9.33 -28.54
C LEU A 289 18.19 -9.14 -28.96
N ALA A 290 17.65 -10.00 -29.83
CA ALA A 290 16.26 -9.92 -30.27
C ALA A 290 15.27 -10.05 -29.10
N GLU A 291 15.45 -11.06 -28.24
CA GLU A 291 14.59 -11.27 -27.07
C GLU A 291 14.73 -10.14 -26.03
N THR A 292 15.96 -9.68 -25.75
CA THR A 292 16.16 -8.60 -24.75
C THR A 292 15.56 -7.28 -25.24
N TYR A 293 15.76 -6.92 -26.51
CA TYR A 293 15.17 -5.69 -27.05
C TYR A 293 13.65 -5.77 -27.21
N PHE A 294 13.10 -6.96 -27.45
CA PHE A 294 11.65 -7.16 -27.39
C PHE A 294 11.11 -6.88 -25.98
N LEU A 295 11.77 -7.40 -24.94
CA LEU A 295 11.39 -7.20 -23.54
C LEU A 295 11.66 -5.78 -23.02
N LEU A 296 12.66 -5.08 -23.58
CA LEU A 296 12.89 -3.65 -23.36
C LEU A 296 11.94 -2.76 -24.17
N GLU A 297 10.99 -3.35 -24.89
CA GLU A 297 9.98 -2.65 -25.69
C GLU A 297 10.58 -1.79 -26.82
N ASN A 298 11.81 -2.09 -27.26
CA ASN A 298 12.49 -1.43 -28.37
C ASN A 298 12.20 -2.16 -29.69
N LYS A 299 11.11 -1.75 -30.35
CA LYS A 299 10.64 -2.33 -31.61
C LYS A 299 11.73 -2.39 -32.69
N GLU A 300 12.42 -1.29 -32.92
CA GLU A 300 13.35 -1.15 -34.05
C GLU A 300 14.52 -2.15 -33.90
N LYS A 301 15.15 -2.18 -32.72
CA LYS A 301 16.24 -3.11 -32.45
C LYS A 301 15.75 -4.56 -32.36
N ALA A 302 14.58 -4.81 -31.76
CA ALA A 302 14.01 -6.16 -31.71
C ALA A 302 13.80 -6.74 -33.11
N LEU A 303 13.22 -5.97 -34.04
CA LEU A 303 13.03 -6.40 -35.43
C LEU A 303 14.36 -6.54 -36.17
N GLN A 304 15.30 -5.61 -35.99
CA GLN A 304 16.63 -5.68 -36.60
C GLN A 304 17.33 -7.00 -36.24
N TYR A 305 17.42 -7.34 -34.96
CA TYR A 305 18.11 -8.56 -34.52
C TYR A 305 17.29 -9.82 -34.78
N ALA A 306 15.95 -9.75 -34.77
CA ALA A 306 15.11 -10.88 -35.17
C ALA A 306 15.30 -11.23 -36.66
N ASN A 307 15.43 -10.23 -37.54
CA ASN A 307 15.73 -10.46 -38.96
C ASN A 307 17.14 -11.03 -39.14
N LEU A 308 18.15 -10.49 -38.43
CA LEU A 308 19.50 -11.06 -38.44
C LEU A 308 19.54 -12.50 -37.90
N LEU A 309 18.67 -12.84 -36.94
CA LEU A 309 18.53 -14.20 -36.43
C LEU A 309 17.96 -15.15 -37.49
N ILE A 310 17.01 -14.70 -38.32
CA ILE A 310 16.49 -15.45 -39.47
C ILE A 310 17.60 -15.65 -40.50
N GLU A 311 18.39 -14.60 -40.78
CA GLU A 311 19.53 -14.68 -41.71
C GLU A 311 20.67 -15.60 -41.21
N ASN A 312 20.76 -15.90 -39.91
CA ASN A 312 21.77 -16.79 -39.32
C ASN A 312 21.35 -18.29 -39.29
N ASP A 313 20.40 -18.69 -40.16
CA ASP A 313 19.98 -20.03 -40.60
C ASP A 313 20.30 -21.25 -39.68
N LYS A 314 19.83 -21.19 -38.43
CA LYS A 314 19.81 -22.35 -37.52
C LYS A 314 18.40 -22.81 -37.16
N LEU A 315 17.49 -21.88 -36.95
CA LEU A 315 16.12 -22.09 -36.46
C LEU A 315 15.22 -20.88 -36.82
N ASP A 316 14.80 -20.77 -38.08
CA ASP A 316 13.99 -19.65 -38.62
C ASP A 316 12.75 -19.29 -37.80
N SER A 317 12.19 -20.29 -37.12
CA SER A 317 10.99 -20.13 -36.28
C SER A 317 11.17 -19.12 -35.14
N ARG A 318 12.39 -18.94 -34.58
CA ARG A 318 12.60 -18.05 -33.42
C ARG A 318 12.48 -16.57 -33.82
N GLY A 319 13.24 -16.14 -34.81
CA GLY A 319 13.17 -14.76 -35.30
C GLY A 319 11.78 -14.44 -35.85
N SER A 320 11.19 -15.36 -36.62
CA SER A 320 9.82 -15.21 -37.15
C SER A 320 8.76 -15.04 -36.05
N THR A 321 8.88 -15.80 -34.94
CA THR A 321 7.98 -15.69 -33.79
C THR A 321 8.08 -14.31 -33.14
N ILE A 322 9.31 -13.78 -32.97
CA ILE A 322 9.51 -12.44 -32.40
C ILE A 322 8.90 -11.38 -33.34
N VAL A 323 9.14 -11.47 -34.65
CA VAL A 323 8.54 -10.56 -35.64
C VAL A 323 7.02 -10.59 -35.57
N GLU A 324 6.41 -11.77 -35.50
CA GLU A 324 4.96 -11.91 -35.37
C GLU A 324 4.42 -11.29 -34.07
N ARG A 325 5.09 -11.54 -32.94
CA ARG A 325 4.74 -10.95 -31.64
C ARG A 325 4.83 -9.43 -31.67
N VAL A 326 5.87 -8.87 -32.29
CA VAL A 326 6.01 -7.42 -32.49
C VAL A 326 4.87 -6.90 -33.36
N ASN A 327 4.57 -7.53 -34.50
CA ASN A 327 3.54 -7.05 -35.41
C ASN A 327 2.12 -7.12 -34.83
N ARG A 328 1.86 -8.06 -33.91
CA ARG A 328 0.58 -8.20 -33.19
C ARG A 328 0.52 -7.35 -31.92
N ALA A 329 1.63 -6.75 -31.49
CA ALA A 329 1.64 -5.90 -30.32
C ALA A 329 0.93 -4.57 -30.60
N ASN A 330 0.23 -4.06 -29.59
CA ASN A 330 -0.33 -2.72 -29.64
C ASN A 330 0.66 -1.73 -29.02
N PHE A 331 0.97 -0.63 -29.70
CA PHE A 331 2.11 0.24 -29.38
C PHE A 331 1.72 1.60 -28.79
N VAL A 332 2.37 2.09 -27.75
CA VAL A 332 2.28 3.52 -27.35
C VAL A 332 3.62 4.18 -27.59
N ASP A 333 3.63 5.36 -28.23
CA ASP A 333 4.85 6.11 -28.54
C ASP A 333 5.94 5.25 -29.24
N LYS A 334 5.51 4.38 -30.16
CA LYS A 334 6.34 3.40 -30.89
C LYS A 334 6.97 2.29 -30.03
N LYS A 335 6.68 2.25 -28.73
CA LYS A 335 7.08 1.17 -27.82
C LYS A 335 6.00 0.10 -27.71
N ILE A 336 6.43 -1.15 -27.59
CA ILE A 336 5.54 -2.26 -27.28
C ILE A 336 5.00 -2.01 -25.87
N ARG A 337 3.74 -2.35 -25.59
CA ARG A 337 3.20 -2.27 -24.23
C ARG A 337 3.25 -3.67 -23.63
N ASN A 338 4.25 -3.99 -22.82
CA ASN A 338 4.35 -5.25 -22.09
C ASN A 338 4.18 -5.03 -20.58
N HIS A 339 4.73 -3.94 -20.03
CA HIS A 339 4.70 -3.62 -18.60
C HIS A 339 4.23 -2.17 -18.33
N THR A 340 3.31 -1.95 -17.39
CA THR A 340 2.81 -0.59 -17.05
C THR A 340 2.39 -0.46 -15.58
N THR A 341 2.30 0.78 -15.08
CA THR A 341 1.80 1.07 -13.71
C THR A 341 0.29 0.94 -13.57
N ARG A 342 -0.46 0.74 -14.66
CA ARG A 342 -1.94 0.71 -14.68
C ARG A 342 -2.51 -0.21 -13.61
N PHE A 343 -1.98 -1.43 -13.49
CA PHE A 343 -2.44 -2.41 -12.52
C PHE A 343 -2.04 -2.08 -11.08
N ALA A 344 -0.89 -1.45 -10.87
CA ALA A 344 -0.54 -0.87 -9.58
C ALA A 344 -1.51 0.26 -9.20
N ASP A 345 -1.90 1.10 -10.16
CA ASP A 345 -2.80 2.23 -9.93
C ASP A 345 -4.24 1.76 -9.68
N LEU A 346 -4.70 0.71 -10.38
CA LEU A 346 -5.95 0.01 -10.05
C LEU A 346 -5.91 -0.63 -8.66
N LYS A 347 -4.77 -1.24 -8.28
CA LYS A 347 -4.56 -1.83 -6.96
C LYS A 347 -4.53 -0.77 -5.84
N LYS A 348 -3.89 0.39 -6.06
CA LYS A 348 -3.92 1.55 -5.14
C LYS A 348 -5.33 2.08 -4.93
N LEU A 349 -6.18 2.03 -5.97
CA LEU A 349 -7.59 2.40 -5.91
C LEU A 349 -8.49 1.27 -5.36
N GLY A 350 -7.90 0.20 -4.81
CA GLY A 350 -8.62 -0.87 -4.11
C GLY A 350 -9.20 -1.96 -5.01
N LEU A 351 -8.86 -1.99 -6.31
CA LEU A 351 -9.34 -3.04 -7.21
C LEU A 351 -8.44 -4.30 -7.15
N LYS A 352 -9.07 -5.45 -6.91
CA LYS A 352 -8.47 -6.78 -7.07
C LYS A 352 -8.41 -7.13 -8.55
N ILE A 353 -7.21 -7.24 -9.11
CA ILE A 353 -7.02 -8.00 -10.35
C ILE A 353 -7.14 -9.47 -9.98
N ALA A 354 -7.98 -10.20 -10.69
CA ALA A 354 -8.15 -11.63 -10.49
C ALA A 354 -6.88 -12.37 -10.90
N GLU A 355 -5.92 -12.51 -9.98
CA GLU A 355 -4.90 -13.56 -10.03
C GLU A 355 -4.78 -14.24 -8.66
N GLU A 356 -4.75 -15.57 -8.73
CA GLU A 356 -4.98 -16.55 -7.67
C GLU A 356 -3.99 -16.49 -6.50
N LYS A 357 -4.53 -16.50 -5.26
CA LYS A 357 -4.42 -17.60 -4.29
C LYS A 357 -5.10 -17.19 -2.96
N GLU A 358 -6.21 -17.85 -2.67
CA GLU A 358 -7.13 -17.68 -1.52
C GLU A 358 -6.42 -17.69 -0.14
N GLU A 359 -5.25 -18.30 -0.02
CA GLU A 359 -4.55 -18.50 1.27
C GLU A 359 -3.93 -17.22 1.86
N LEU A 360 -3.48 -16.26 1.02
CA LEU A 360 -2.93 -14.99 1.53
C LEU A 360 -4.02 -13.97 1.90
N ARG A 361 -5.24 -14.15 1.36
CA ARG A 361 -6.40 -13.31 1.66
C ARG A 361 -6.90 -13.56 3.09
N LEU A 362 -6.96 -14.81 3.52
CA LEU A 362 -7.33 -15.18 4.89
C LEU A 362 -6.32 -14.61 5.91
N ALA A 363 -5.02 -14.70 5.63
CA ALA A 363 -3.98 -14.14 6.50
C ALA A 363 -4.01 -12.60 6.60
N PHE A 364 -4.47 -11.89 5.58
CA PHE A 364 -4.56 -10.43 5.57
C PHE A 364 -5.82 -9.89 6.27
N PHE A 365 -6.98 -10.51 6.07
CA PHE A 365 -8.20 -10.13 6.81
C PHE A 365 -8.12 -10.56 8.27
N GLU A 366 -7.53 -11.71 8.58
CA GLU A 366 -7.26 -12.09 9.96
C GLU A 366 -6.26 -11.12 10.62
N LYS A 367 -5.32 -10.54 9.87
CA LYS A 367 -4.41 -9.49 10.38
C LYS A 367 -5.14 -8.17 10.60
N ILE A 368 -6.07 -7.76 9.72
CA ILE A 368 -6.87 -6.54 9.91
C ILE A 368 -7.85 -6.70 11.07
N ASP A 369 -8.58 -7.81 11.14
CA ASP A 369 -9.52 -8.10 12.23
C ASP A 369 -8.79 -8.22 13.57
N ARG A 370 -7.59 -8.83 13.60
CA ARG A 370 -6.73 -8.80 14.79
C ARG A 370 -6.23 -7.40 15.11
N GLN A 371 -5.80 -6.61 14.13
CA GLN A 371 -5.34 -5.23 14.38
C GLN A 371 -6.47 -4.32 14.89
N GLU A 372 -7.70 -4.51 14.42
CA GLU A 372 -8.87 -3.75 14.89
C GLU A 372 -9.33 -4.23 16.28
N ALA A 373 -9.31 -5.55 16.54
CA ALA A 373 -9.58 -6.11 17.86
C ALA A 373 -8.51 -5.71 18.90
N ASP A 374 -7.22 -5.82 18.56
CA ASP A 374 -6.09 -5.42 19.39
C ASP A 374 -6.17 -3.91 19.70
N TRP A 375 -6.55 -3.09 18.72
CA TRP A 375 -6.75 -1.66 18.93
C TRP A 375 -7.92 -1.35 19.85
N ASN A 376 -9.05 -2.06 19.73
CA ASN A 376 -10.20 -1.86 20.63
C ASN A 376 -9.85 -2.22 22.07
N ILE A 377 -9.14 -3.34 22.29
CA ILE A 377 -8.63 -3.74 23.60
C ILE A 377 -7.64 -2.69 24.15
N GLU A 378 -6.72 -2.20 23.31
CA GLU A 378 -5.77 -1.16 23.71
C GLU A 378 -6.48 0.15 24.09
N LYS A 379 -7.51 0.56 23.33
CA LYS A 379 -8.32 1.75 23.60
C LYS A 379 -9.05 1.65 24.93
N GLU A 380 -9.64 0.49 25.24
CA GLU A 380 -10.28 0.21 26.52
C GLU A 380 -9.27 0.26 27.68
N ASN A 381 -8.11 -0.37 27.52
CA ASN A 381 -7.04 -0.34 28.53
C ASN A 381 -6.55 1.09 28.82
N ARG A 382 -6.38 1.91 27.78
CA ARG A 382 -6.00 3.31 27.92
C ARG A 382 -7.07 4.12 28.64
N ALA A 383 -8.35 3.95 28.26
CA ALA A 383 -9.46 4.63 28.94
C ALA A 383 -9.55 4.25 30.43
N ALA A 384 -9.38 2.96 30.75
CA ALA A 384 -9.36 2.48 32.13
C ALA A 384 -8.17 3.04 32.93
N ALA A 385 -6.98 3.14 32.32
CA ALA A 385 -5.80 3.72 32.96
C ALA A 385 -5.98 5.23 33.27
N LEU A 386 -6.63 5.98 32.39
CA LEU A 386 -6.94 7.39 32.61
C LEU A 386 -7.91 7.58 33.78
N GLU A 387 -9.00 6.80 33.82
CA GLU A 387 -9.96 6.88 34.91
C GLU A 387 -9.32 6.48 36.25
N LYS A 388 -8.48 5.43 36.24
CA LYS A 388 -7.70 5.03 37.41
C LYS A 388 -6.77 6.14 37.90
N SER A 389 -6.07 6.84 37.00
CA SER A 389 -5.17 7.94 37.35
C SER A 389 -5.91 9.09 38.05
N LYS A 390 -7.08 9.48 37.49
CA LYS A 390 -7.94 10.51 38.09
C LYS A 390 -8.39 10.14 39.50
N ILE A 391 -8.91 8.91 39.67
CA ILE A 391 -9.38 8.40 40.96
C ILE A 391 -8.21 8.30 41.96
N GLN A 392 -7.05 7.82 41.51
CA GLN A 392 -5.87 7.67 42.36
C GLN A 392 -5.42 9.02 42.94
N ARG A 393 -5.41 10.08 42.14
CA ARG A 393 -5.08 11.43 42.61
C ARG A 393 -6.01 11.89 43.73
N GLU A 394 -7.32 11.78 43.52
CA GLU A 394 -8.33 12.19 44.52
C GLU A 394 -8.19 11.37 45.79
N ASN A 395 -8.10 10.05 45.67
CA ASN A 395 -7.90 9.16 46.80
C ASN A 395 -6.63 9.50 47.59
N MET A 396 -5.50 9.76 46.92
CA MET A 396 -4.25 10.12 47.60
C MET A 396 -4.37 11.45 48.36
N LEU A 397 -5.00 12.45 47.77
CA LEU A 397 -5.22 13.75 48.41
C LEU A 397 -6.18 13.67 49.60
N ASP A 398 -7.16 12.76 49.55
CA ASP A 398 -8.10 12.50 50.65
C ASP A 398 -7.49 11.63 51.76
N SER A 399 -6.46 10.83 51.45
CA SER A 399 -5.90 9.83 52.36
C SER A 399 -4.40 10.01 52.63
N ILE A 400 -3.91 11.25 52.68
CA ILE A 400 -2.49 11.60 52.90
C ILE A 400 -1.89 10.85 54.11
N ALA A 401 -2.64 10.75 55.21
CA ALA A 401 -2.19 10.08 56.44
C ALA A 401 -1.85 8.59 56.26
N TYR A 402 -2.33 7.96 55.19
CA TYR A 402 -2.12 6.54 54.88
C TYR A 402 -1.09 6.31 53.77
N GLN A 403 -0.44 7.37 53.27
CA GLN A 403 0.60 7.27 52.23
C GLN A 403 1.99 7.09 52.85
N SER A 404 2.97 6.70 52.03
CA SER A 404 4.38 6.68 52.46
C SER A 404 4.83 8.09 52.88
N ASN A 405 5.67 8.23 53.91
CA ASN A 405 6.18 9.53 54.39
C ASN A 405 5.09 10.63 54.54
N PRO A 406 4.01 10.36 55.30
CA PRO A 406 2.78 11.16 55.25
C PRO A 406 2.98 12.62 55.68
N ASP A 407 3.81 12.88 56.69
CA ASP A 407 4.11 14.24 57.15
C ASP A 407 4.82 15.08 56.10
N LEU A 408 5.73 14.48 55.33
CA LEU A 408 6.43 15.17 54.26
C LEU A 408 5.50 15.42 53.08
N LEU A 409 4.69 14.42 52.70
CA LEU A 409 3.69 14.60 51.66
C LEU A 409 2.72 15.73 52.02
N ALA A 410 2.23 15.77 53.26
CA ALA A 410 1.34 16.83 53.73
C ALA A 410 1.96 18.22 53.59
N LYS A 411 3.26 18.38 53.92
CA LYS A 411 3.99 19.65 53.77
C LYS A 411 4.17 20.06 52.32
N ILE A 412 4.51 19.12 51.43
CA ILE A 412 4.62 19.38 49.98
C ILE A 412 3.25 19.83 49.45
N ILE A 413 2.18 19.09 49.76
CA ILE A 413 0.82 19.40 49.33
C ILE A 413 0.34 20.75 49.88
N ALA A 414 0.65 21.08 51.13
CA ALA A 414 0.35 22.37 51.71
C ALA A 414 1.08 23.52 50.98
N ASN A 415 2.35 23.35 50.63
CA ASN A 415 3.13 24.32 49.85
C ASN A 415 2.54 24.56 48.44
N LEU A 416 1.91 23.53 47.87
CA LEU A 416 1.21 23.60 46.58
C LEU A 416 -0.23 24.17 46.66
N GLY A 417 -0.75 24.46 47.85
CA GLY A 417 -2.07 25.07 48.05
C GLY A 417 -3.07 24.24 48.86
N GLY A 418 -2.72 22.99 49.19
CA GLY A 418 -3.54 22.07 49.99
C GLY A 418 -4.47 21.17 49.18
N SER A 419 -4.85 20.02 49.76
CA SER A 419 -5.62 18.96 49.10
C SER A 419 -6.93 19.43 48.45
N ASP A 420 -7.72 20.22 49.17
CA ASP A 420 -9.05 20.64 48.71
C ASP A 420 -9.00 21.54 47.47
N VAL A 421 -7.93 22.31 47.33
CA VAL A 421 -7.73 23.19 46.18
C VAL A 421 -7.22 22.39 45.00
N LEU A 422 -6.25 21.50 45.22
CA LEU A 422 -5.68 20.66 44.16
C LEU A 422 -6.71 19.72 43.54
N LYS A 423 -7.63 19.14 44.34
CA LYS A 423 -8.73 18.30 43.83
C LYS A 423 -9.60 19.03 42.80
N LYS A 424 -9.82 20.33 42.99
CA LYS A 424 -10.68 21.19 42.14
C LYS A 424 -9.99 21.69 40.87
N VAL A 425 -8.73 21.34 40.64
CA VAL A 425 -8.02 21.70 39.40
C VAL A 425 -8.45 20.74 38.29
N GLU A 426 -9.18 21.25 37.30
CA GLU A 426 -9.71 20.48 36.17
C GLU A 426 -9.11 20.89 34.83
N LYS A 427 -8.74 22.17 34.68
CA LYS A 427 -8.24 22.75 33.43
C LYS A 427 -7.03 23.63 33.69
N THR A 428 -6.01 23.51 32.88
CA THR A 428 -4.79 24.29 33.03
C THR A 428 -4.30 24.79 31.67
N HIS A 429 -3.73 25.98 31.67
CA HIS A 429 -3.16 26.60 30.48
C HIS A 429 -1.86 27.32 30.85
N LEU A 430 -0.79 26.99 30.11
CA LEU A 430 0.54 27.53 30.27
C LEU A 430 1.02 28.18 28.96
N ILE A 431 1.61 29.35 29.07
CA ILE A 431 2.41 29.96 27.99
C ILE A 431 3.83 30.09 28.48
N SER A 432 4.77 29.49 27.75
CA SER A 432 6.18 29.47 28.10
C SER A 432 7.05 29.96 26.94
N LYS A 433 8.12 30.68 27.29
CA LYS A 433 9.24 30.97 26.38
C LYS A 433 10.39 30.02 26.68
N LEU A 434 10.93 29.39 25.64
CA LEU A 434 12.16 28.60 25.75
C LEU A 434 13.36 29.43 25.30
N THR A 435 14.44 29.31 26.05
CA THR A 435 15.76 29.88 25.71
C THR A 435 16.72 28.71 25.57
N LEU A 436 17.23 28.45 24.36
CA LEU A 436 18.24 27.42 24.14
C LEU A 436 19.62 28.07 24.15
N GLU A 437 20.61 27.36 24.69
CA GLU A 437 21.98 27.87 24.77
C GLU A 437 22.60 28.09 23.38
N GLU A 438 22.21 27.28 22.40
CA GLU A 438 22.78 27.29 21.05
C GLU A 438 22.01 28.15 20.03
N SER A 439 20.85 28.70 20.38
CA SER A 439 19.96 29.35 19.42
C SER A 439 19.28 30.61 19.95
N ASN A 440 19.44 31.70 19.21
CA ASN A 440 18.71 32.96 19.43
C ASN A 440 17.29 32.95 18.82
N ILE A 441 16.80 31.82 18.32
CA ILE A 441 15.46 31.75 17.72
C ILE A 441 14.42 31.74 18.86
N PRO A 442 13.48 32.72 18.88
CA PRO A 442 12.47 32.78 19.92
C PRO A 442 11.55 31.57 19.82
N GLN A 443 11.54 30.80 20.90
CA GLN A 443 10.80 29.57 21.02
C GLN A 443 9.62 29.78 21.98
N THR A 444 8.38 29.60 21.52
CA THR A 444 7.20 29.67 22.41
C THR A 444 6.44 28.35 22.42
N GLU A 445 6.07 27.91 23.62
CA GLU A 445 5.19 26.77 23.86
C GLU A 445 3.91 27.23 24.55
N GLU A 446 2.78 26.84 23.97
CA GLU A 446 1.44 27.04 24.52
C GLU A 446 0.87 25.66 24.83
N ARG A 447 0.51 25.40 26.09
CA ARG A 447 0.10 24.07 26.56
C ARG A 447 -1.22 24.15 27.31
N TRP A 448 -2.15 23.27 26.98
CA TRP A 448 -3.44 23.12 27.66
C TRP A 448 -3.59 21.69 28.15
N ALA A 449 -4.13 21.52 29.36
CA ALA A 449 -4.46 20.20 29.87
C ALA A 449 -5.81 20.20 30.58
N THR A 450 -6.49 19.06 30.49
CA THR A 450 -7.60 18.64 31.34
C THR A 450 -7.31 17.22 31.81
N THR A 451 -8.13 16.71 32.73
CA THR A 451 -8.06 15.30 33.20
C THR A 451 -8.19 14.24 32.10
N THR A 452 -8.54 14.64 30.87
CA THR A 452 -8.79 13.76 29.73
C THR A 452 -8.18 14.23 28.43
N ASN A 453 -7.66 15.46 28.35
CA ASN A 453 -7.09 16.00 27.13
C ASN A 453 -5.81 16.80 27.38
N TYR A 454 -4.90 16.79 26.43
CA TYR A 454 -3.69 17.60 26.43
C TYR A 454 -3.47 18.18 25.03
N LEU A 455 -2.99 19.41 24.96
CA LEU A 455 -2.58 20.05 23.73
C LEU A 455 -1.26 20.79 23.98
N LEU A 456 -0.24 20.47 23.19
CA LEU A 456 0.96 21.28 23.02
C LEU A 456 0.88 21.97 21.67
N LYS A 457 1.17 23.26 21.66
CA LYS A 457 1.43 24.04 20.45
C LYS A 457 2.79 24.72 20.60
N LYS A 458 3.73 24.34 19.75
CA LYS A 458 5.10 24.86 19.73
C LYS A 458 5.31 25.67 18.45
N LYS A 459 5.92 26.85 18.55
CA LYS A 459 6.14 27.74 17.40
C LYS A 459 7.64 27.95 17.17
N MET A 460 8.19 27.35 16.09
CA MET A 460 9.61 27.37 15.70
C MET A 460 9.83 27.46 14.17
N PRO A 461 10.25 28.61 13.63
CA PRO A 461 9.48 29.40 12.63
C PRO A 461 8.06 28.94 12.21
N GLU A 462 7.79 27.64 12.20
CA GLU A 462 6.57 26.93 11.82
C GLU A 462 5.91 26.27 13.04
N THR A 463 4.66 25.82 12.91
CA THR A 463 3.88 25.33 14.06
C THR A 463 3.96 23.81 14.17
N TYR A 464 4.19 23.33 15.39
CA TYR A 464 4.13 21.93 15.78
C TYR A 464 3.04 21.74 16.83
N TYR A 465 2.28 20.66 16.70
CA TYR A 465 1.20 20.32 17.61
C TYR A 465 1.35 18.90 18.14
N GLU A 466 1.01 18.69 19.41
CA GLU A 466 0.72 17.38 19.97
C GLU A 466 -0.63 17.45 20.67
N ILE A 467 -1.50 16.48 20.40
CA ILE A 467 -2.81 16.39 21.02
C ILE A 467 -2.93 15.02 21.67
N VAL A 468 -3.42 14.99 22.90
CA VAL A 468 -3.99 13.80 23.52
C VAL A 468 -5.48 14.07 23.74
N ASN A 469 -6.32 13.18 23.23
CA ASN A 469 -7.77 13.23 23.41
C ASN A 469 -8.24 11.86 23.91
N GLY A 470 -8.41 11.76 25.23
CA GLY A 470 -8.68 10.50 25.91
C GLY A 470 -7.62 9.44 25.54
N PRO A 471 -8.00 8.27 25.00
CA PRO A 471 -7.08 7.18 24.70
C PRO A 471 -6.22 7.40 23.44
N GLU A 472 -6.42 8.50 22.72
CA GLU A 472 -5.77 8.75 21.42
C GLU A 472 -4.81 9.92 21.54
N ALA A 473 -3.70 9.85 20.80
CA ALA A 473 -2.75 10.94 20.69
C ALA A 473 -2.24 11.11 19.26
N TRP A 474 -1.99 12.35 18.88
CA TRP A 474 -1.57 12.74 17.54
C TRP A 474 -0.53 13.85 17.60
N SER A 475 0.29 13.94 16.54
CA SER A 475 1.15 15.08 16.29
C SER A 475 0.96 15.64 14.89
N HIS A 476 1.31 16.90 14.69
CA HIS A 476 1.30 17.58 13.39
C HIS A 476 2.47 18.56 13.31
N ASN A 477 3.13 18.62 12.15
CA ASN A 477 4.25 19.53 11.89
C ASN A 477 4.04 20.24 10.56
N ASP A 478 4.00 21.58 10.58
CA ASP A 478 3.83 22.40 9.38
C ASP A 478 5.00 22.27 8.36
N ARG A 479 6.18 21.77 8.79
CA ARG A 479 7.36 21.56 7.92
C ARG A 479 7.22 20.47 6.89
N GLU A 480 6.28 19.55 7.07
CA GLU A 480 6.02 18.48 6.12
C GLU A 480 5.22 19.03 4.93
N SER A 481 5.82 19.94 4.16
CA SER A 481 5.17 20.61 3.03
C SER A 481 4.99 19.63 1.86
N GLY A 482 3.84 18.96 1.81
CA GLY A 482 3.40 18.08 0.73
C GLY A 482 1.95 17.64 0.90
N VAL A 483 1.42 16.85 -0.05
CA VAL A 483 0.07 16.22 0.00
C VAL A 483 -0.10 15.26 1.20
N GLU A 484 0.96 15.12 2.02
CA GLU A 484 1.09 14.26 3.19
C GLU A 484 1.24 15.00 4.52
N ALA A 485 1.05 16.33 4.59
CA ALA A 485 0.91 17.07 5.85
C ALA A 485 -0.33 16.56 6.62
N LYS A 486 -0.21 15.43 7.29
CA LYS A 486 -1.29 14.70 7.93
C LYS A 486 -0.94 14.49 9.38
N TRP A 487 -1.88 14.82 10.26
CA TRP A 487 -1.88 14.39 11.66
C TRP A 487 -1.45 12.92 11.80
N ALA A 488 -0.31 12.68 12.41
CA ALA A 488 0.24 11.36 12.65
C ALA A 488 -0.24 10.84 14.01
N LYS A 489 -0.69 9.57 14.07
CA LYS A 489 -1.07 8.94 15.34
C LYS A 489 0.19 8.53 16.10
N LEU A 490 0.27 8.92 17.37
CA LEU A 490 1.42 8.66 18.21
C LEU A 490 1.41 7.21 18.75
N PRO A 491 2.57 6.53 18.79
CA PRO A 491 2.67 5.17 19.30
C PRO A 491 2.46 5.13 20.82
N MET A 492 2.21 3.92 21.36
CA MET A 492 1.89 3.72 22.78
C MET A 492 2.94 4.28 23.74
N TYR A 493 4.22 4.12 23.42
CA TYR A 493 5.31 4.67 24.24
C TYR A 493 5.22 6.20 24.36
N THR A 494 5.03 6.90 23.24
CA THR A 494 4.87 8.37 23.23
C THR A 494 3.58 8.79 23.92
N TYR A 495 2.48 8.06 23.69
CA TYR A 495 1.23 8.28 24.42
C TYR A 495 1.43 8.16 25.94
N GLY A 496 2.16 7.13 26.40
CA GLY A 496 2.46 6.93 27.82
C GLY A 496 3.12 8.15 28.45
N ASN A 497 4.15 8.69 27.79
CA ASN A 497 4.84 9.90 28.24
C ASN A 497 3.91 11.11 28.28
N LEU A 498 3.15 11.36 27.21
CA LEU A 498 2.25 12.52 27.12
C LEU A 498 1.06 12.41 28.09
N SER A 499 0.57 11.20 28.35
CA SER A 499 -0.59 10.96 29.21
C SER A 499 -0.35 11.38 30.65
N THR A 500 0.92 11.48 31.09
CA THR A 500 1.25 12.03 32.42
C THR A 500 0.89 13.50 32.56
N ASN A 501 0.82 14.26 31.46
CA ASN A 501 0.39 15.66 31.46
C ASN A 501 -1.13 15.82 31.57
N LEU A 502 -1.89 14.72 31.53
CA LEU A 502 -3.34 14.76 31.73
C LEU A 502 -3.72 14.96 33.19
N ASP A 503 -2.82 14.66 34.15
CA ASP A 503 -3.00 15.13 35.52
C ASP A 503 -2.66 16.62 35.58
N PRO A 504 -3.65 17.52 35.76
CA PRO A 504 -3.39 18.96 35.75
C PRO A 504 -2.46 19.41 36.88
N VAL A 505 -2.39 18.66 37.99
CA VAL A 505 -1.49 18.97 39.11
C VAL A 505 -0.06 18.64 38.73
N ASN A 506 0.19 17.43 38.20
CA ASN A 506 1.49 17.06 37.65
C ASN A 506 1.91 18.04 36.53
N PHE A 507 1.01 18.39 35.62
CA PHE A 507 1.30 19.34 34.54
C PHE A 507 1.75 20.73 35.04
N LEU A 508 1.14 21.24 36.11
CA LEU A 508 1.54 22.52 36.71
C LEU A 508 2.85 22.44 37.49
N THR A 509 3.08 21.34 38.21
CA THR A 509 4.08 21.27 39.29
C THR A 509 5.25 20.33 39.00
N PHE A 510 5.12 19.47 37.99
CA PHE A 510 5.95 18.28 37.75
C PHE A 510 5.96 17.27 38.90
N PHE A 511 5.00 17.37 39.84
CA PHE A 511 4.89 16.44 40.94
C PHE A 511 4.12 15.17 40.55
N ARG A 512 4.85 14.07 40.36
CA ARG A 512 4.30 12.74 40.06
C ARG A 512 3.75 12.05 41.31
N MET A 513 2.58 12.50 41.78
CA MET A 513 1.88 11.90 42.93
C MET A 513 1.62 10.40 42.73
N ASP A 514 1.35 9.98 41.49
CA ASP A 514 1.12 8.58 41.14
C ASP A 514 2.30 7.64 41.46
N LEU A 515 3.51 8.19 41.57
CA LEU A 515 4.73 7.46 41.93
C LEU A 515 5.03 7.50 43.42
N TRP A 516 4.39 8.36 44.21
CA TRP A 516 4.79 8.68 45.58
C TRP A 516 4.99 7.46 46.48
N ASN A 517 4.03 6.53 46.50
CA ASN A 517 4.13 5.33 47.34
C ASN A 517 5.17 4.31 46.86
N LYS A 518 5.70 4.49 45.65
CA LYS A 518 6.79 3.67 45.10
C LYS A 518 8.17 4.29 45.33
N LEU A 519 8.21 5.54 45.81
CA LEU A 519 9.45 6.25 46.07
C LEU A 519 10.05 5.79 47.40
N GLU A 520 11.30 5.35 47.34
CA GLU A 520 12.12 5.01 48.48
C GLU A 520 12.92 6.25 48.91
N LEU A 521 12.85 6.61 50.19
CA LEU A 521 13.63 7.70 50.76
C LEU A 521 15.10 7.25 50.89
N GLN A 522 15.99 8.00 50.26
CA GLN A 522 17.43 7.78 50.27
C GLN A 522 18.12 8.73 51.25
N GLN A 523 19.45 8.73 51.27
CA GLN A 523 20.23 9.70 52.03
C GLN A 523 20.03 11.11 51.45
N ASP A 524 20.04 12.10 52.33
CA ASP A 524 19.90 13.50 51.92
C ASP A 524 21.00 13.90 50.93
N GLU A 525 20.64 14.70 49.95
CA GLU A 525 21.57 15.12 48.89
C GLU A 525 21.57 16.64 48.72
N MET A 526 22.74 17.19 48.39
CA MET A 526 22.90 18.60 48.06
C MET A 526 22.67 18.81 46.56
N VAL A 527 21.60 19.52 46.21
CA VAL A 527 21.23 19.83 44.81
C VAL A 527 21.10 21.34 44.64
N ASP A 528 21.82 21.92 43.68
CA ASP A 528 21.85 23.37 43.41
C ASP A 528 22.09 24.22 44.68
N GLY A 529 22.95 23.72 45.58
CA GLY A 529 23.29 24.38 46.85
C GLY A 529 22.25 24.23 47.97
N ARG A 530 21.24 23.38 47.80
CA ARG A 530 20.18 23.14 48.81
C ARG A 530 20.21 21.71 49.33
N LEU A 531 20.05 21.56 50.64
CA LEU A 531 19.90 20.24 51.25
C LEU A 531 18.50 19.70 50.98
N CYS A 532 18.42 18.56 50.30
CA CYS A 532 17.17 17.98 49.83
C CYS A 532 16.91 16.61 50.45
N TYR A 533 15.63 16.30 50.70
CA TYR A 533 15.18 14.92 50.74
C TYR A 533 15.34 14.31 49.35
N HIS A 534 15.99 13.15 49.28
CA HIS A 534 16.20 12.41 48.04
C HIS A 534 15.29 11.19 48.01
N PHE A 535 14.51 11.08 46.95
CA PHE A 535 13.64 9.95 46.69
C PHE A 535 14.06 9.25 45.40
N ASN A 536 14.01 7.91 45.39
CA ASN A 536 14.29 7.11 44.22
C ASN A 536 13.16 6.10 43.95
N TYR A 537 12.85 5.87 42.68
CA TYR A 537 12.03 4.75 42.22
C TYR A 537 12.70 4.09 41.02
N PHE A 538 13.09 2.84 41.18
CA PHE A 538 13.70 2.03 40.13
C PHE A 538 12.72 0.97 39.61
N GLU A 539 12.24 1.16 38.38
CA GLU A 539 11.37 0.23 37.68
C GLU A 539 12.19 -0.80 36.88
N LYS A 540 11.82 -2.08 37.00
CA LYS A 540 12.39 -3.19 36.24
C LYS A 540 11.34 -3.79 35.30
N THR A 541 11.77 -4.32 34.16
CA THR A 541 10.92 -5.04 33.21
C THR A 541 11.57 -6.36 32.79
N LEU A 542 10.84 -7.21 32.06
CA LEU A 542 11.39 -8.41 31.44
C LEU A 542 11.74 -8.13 29.98
N ASN A 543 12.93 -8.56 29.54
CA ASN A 543 13.29 -8.52 28.13
C ASN A 543 12.78 -9.75 27.37
N ALA A 544 13.03 -9.82 26.05
CA ALA A 544 12.59 -10.93 25.19
C ALA A 544 13.12 -12.31 25.62
N SER A 545 14.17 -12.36 26.44
CA SER A 545 14.73 -13.58 27.02
C SER A 545 14.22 -13.88 28.45
N ASN A 546 13.13 -13.23 28.88
CA ASN A 546 12.57 -13.29 30.23
C ASN A 546 13.58 -12.93 31.34
N ARG A 547 14.55 -12.07 31.04
CA ARG A 547 15.49 -11.57 32.05
C ARG A 547 15.01 -10.23 32.58
N THR A 548 15.08 -10.07 33.90
CA THR A 548 14.81 -8.80 34.56
C THR A 548 15.89 -7.78 34.18
N ILE A 549 15.48 -6.71 33.52
CA ILE A 549 16.32 -5.60 33.08
C ILE A 549 15.82 -4.27 33.69
N PRO A 550 16.70 -3.26 33.84
CA PRO A 550 16.30 -1.89 34.12
C PRO A 550 15.29 -1.38 33.08
N LYS A 551 14.31 -0.59 33.52
CA LYS A 551 13.36 0.11 32.63
C LYS A 551 13.41 1.62 32.84
N THR A 552 13.21 2.06 34.08
CA THR A 552 13.19 3.49 34.42
C THR A 552 13.83 3.69 35.78
N ASP A 553 14.70 4.68 35.90
CA ASP A 553 15.22 5.16 37.18
C ASP A 553 14.77 6.60 37.39
N TYR A 554 14.02 6.86 38.45
CA TYR A 554 13.42 8.15 38.71
C TYR A 554 13.86 8.69 40.07
N HIS A 555 14.36 9.92 40.09
CA HIS A 555 14.72 10.62 41.31
C HIS A 555 13.90 11.89 41.50
N LEU A 556 13.53 12.16 42.75
CA LEU A 556 12.83 13.36 43.18
C LEU A 556 13.59 13.99 44.34
N PHE A 557 13.86 15.29 44.22
CA PHE A 557 14.58 16.07 45.23
C PHE A 557 13.67 17.16 45.79
N VAL A 558 13.44 17.13 47.10
CA VAL A 558 12.55 18.08 47.79
C VAL A 558 13.34 18.87 48.82
N ASP A 559 13.27 20.19 48.76
CA ASP A 559 13.94 21.11 49.67
C ASP A 559 13.52 20.84 51.13
N LYS A 560 14.48 20.73 52.04
CA LYS A 560 14.19 20.51 53.46
C LYS A 560 13.62 21.72 54.18
N GLU A 561 13.88 22.93 53.69
CA GLU A 561 13.49 24.16 54.37
C GLU A 561 12.07 24.59 53.99
N ASN A 562 11.75 24.55 52.70
CA ASN A 562 10.50 25.08 52.16
C ASN A 562 9.60 24.03 51.50
N PHE A 563 10.03 22.76 51.44
CA PHE A 563 9.27 21.64 50.88
C PHE A 563 8.85 21.84 49.41
N SER A 564 9.62 22.63 48.65
CA SER A 564 9.47 22.76 47.20
C SER A 564 10.27 21.68 46.47
N ILE A 565 9.83 21.33 45.26
CA ILE A 565 10.55 20.37 44.43
C ILE A 565 11.75 21.10 43.83
N VAL A 566 12.96 20.66 44.14
CA VAL A 566 14.19 21.29 43.64
C VAL A 566 14.55 20.72 42.28
N ALA A 567 14.49 19.39 42.15
CA ALA A 567 14.83 18.70 40.92
C ALA A 567 14.06 17.40 40.74
N THR A 568 13.93 16.98 39.49
CA THR A 568 13.56 15.62 39.11
C THR A 568 14.54 15.11 38.08
N GLU A 569 14.94 13.86 38.20
CA GLU A 569 15.81 13.18 37.25
C GLU A 569 15.14 11.89 36.80
N ARG A 570 15.24 11.59 35.50
CA ARG A 570 14.67 10.38 34.92
C ARG A 570 15.67 9.79 33.95
N THR A 571 16.06 8.55 34.17
CA THR A 571 16.83 7.74 33.23
C THR A 571 15.93 6.65 32.67
N GLU A 572 15.85 6.53 31.34
CA GLU A 572 15.17 5.41 30.69
C GLU A 572 16.19 4.44 30.09
N PHE A 573 15.85 3.16 30.12
CA PHE A 573 16.69 2.08 29.65
C PHE A 573 15.98 1.27 28.56
N ASP A 574 16.62 1.16 27.40
CA ASP A 574 16.20 0.26 26.31
C ASP A 574 17.05 -1.01 26.34
N ASP A 575 16.39 -2.14 26.53
CA ASP A 575 17.01 -3.46 26.72
C ASP A 575 18.13 -3.47 27.79
N GLY A 576 17.95 -2.67 28.84
CA GLY A 576 18.88 -2.53 29.96
C GLY A 576 20.05 -1.56 29.71
N ASN A 577 20.14 -0.93 28.54
CA ASN A 577 21.11 0.12 28.25
C ASN A 577 20.46 1.49 28.40
N LYS A 578 21.16 2.46 29.00
CA LYS A 578 20.69 3.85 29.09
C LYS A 578 20.40 4.39 27.68
N SER A 579 19.16 4.81 27.44
CA SER A 579 18.73 5.37 26.15
C SER A 579 18.37 6.84 26.24
N PHE A 580 17.97 7.31 27.42
CA PHE A 580 17.54 8.69 27.65
C PHE A 580 17.81 9.09 29.09
N PHE A 581 18.24 10.33 29.29
CA PHE A 581 18.27 10.98 30.60
C PHE A 581 17.68 12.37 30.51
N GLU A 582 16.88 12.73 31.50
CA GLU A 582 16.30 14.06 31.65
C GLU A 582 16.42 14.52 33.09
N ARG A 583 16.98 15.72 33.26
CA ARG A 583 17.01 16.46 34.51
C ARG A 583 16.25 17.77 34.36
N LYS A 584 15.42 18.07 35.35
CA LYS A 584 14.71 19.34 35.49
C LYS A 584 15.09 20.00 36.79
N LEU A 585 15.61 21.22 36.72
CA LEU A 585 15.90 22.06 37.87
C LEU A 585 14.85 23.16 37.97
N PHE A 586 14.08 23.17 39.06
CA PHE A 586 12.95 24.07 39.25
C PHE A 586 13.36 25.31 40.05
N LYS A 587 13.11 26.49 39.48
CA LYS A 587 13.51 27.79 40.02
C LYS A 587 12.34 28.78 39.98
N ASP A 588 12.51 29.89 40.68
CA ASP A 588 11.57 31.02 40.68
C ASP A 588 10.13 30.58 41.04
N TYR A 589 9.98 30.03 42.23
CA TYR A 589 8.69 29.64 42.77
C TYR A 589 7.87 30.88 43.13
N ARG A 590 6.69 31.04 42.51
CA ARG A 590 5.79 32.16 42.81
C ARG A 590 4.38 31.68 43.18
N PRO A 591 3.65 32.43 44.03
CA PRO A 591 2.31 32.06 44.44
C PRO A 591 1.30 32.22 43.29
N VAL A 592 0.34 31.29 43.22
CA VAL A 592 -0.79 31.34 42.29
C VAL A 592 -2.09 31.47 43.09
N ALA A 593 -2.82 32.57 42.88
CA ALA A 593 -4.02 32.89 43.66
C ALA A 593 -5.09 31.78 43.59
N ALA A 594 -5.30 31.22 42.40
CA ALA A 594 -6.25 30.11 42.19
C ALA A 594 -5.87 28.81 42.92
N LEU A 595 -4.61 28.68 43.34
CA LEU A 595 -4.11 27.57 44.16
C LEU A 595 -4.01 27.95 45.64
N ASN A 596 -4.85 28.87 46.13
CA ASN A 596 -4.77 29.36 47.51
C ASN A 596 -3.36 29.89 47.87
N SER A 597 -2.75 30.61 46.93
CA SER A 597 -1.36 31.10 47.02
C SER A 597 -0.28 30.00 47.10
N GLY A 598 -0.62 28.77 46.74
CA GLY A 598 0.33 27.69 46.50
C GLY A 598 1.39 28.11 45.47
N LYS A 599 2.63 27.68 45.69
CA LYS A 599 3.78 28.12 44.88
C LYS A 599 4.12 27.09 43.82
N ILE A 600 4.31 27.55 42.59
CA ILE A 600 4.74 26.71 41.46
C ILE A 600 6.00 27.30 40.81
N PRO A 601 6.84 26.50 40.14
CA PRO A 601 8.02 27.01 39.46
C PRO A 601 7.63 27.80 38.20
N HIS A 602 8.23 28.97 38.01
CA HIS A 602 8.11 29.73 36.75
C HIS A 602 9.35 29.66 35.87
N LYS A 603 10.46 29.14 36.39
CA LYS A 603 11.69 28.92 35.61
C LYS A 603 12.14 27.48 35.76
N ILE A 604 12.43 26.82 34.66
CA ILE A 604 12.85 25.41 34.67
C ILE A 604 14.03 25.27 33.73
N ASN A 605 15.15 24.76 34.24
CA ASN A 605 16.29 24.42 33.40
C ASN A 605 16.22 22.92 33.10
N TYR A 606 16.29 22.60 31.81
CA TYR A 606 16.28 21.25 31.28
C TYR A 606 17.67 20.86 30.83
N GLU A 607 18.06 19.65 31.19
CA GLU A 607 19.24 18.95 30.72
C GLU A 607 18.74 17.59 30.21
N ILE A 608 18.90 17.35 28.92
CA ILE A 608 18.46 16.13 28.25
C ILE A 608 19.67 15.50 27.57
N GLU A 609 19.89 14.23 27.80
CA GLU A 609 20.89 13.42 27.10
C GLU A 609 20.14 12.29 26.38
N ASP A 610 20.22 12.28 25.06
CA ASP A 610 19.63 11.25 24.21
C ASP A 610 20.60 10.79 23.11
N PHE A 611 20.13 9.98 22.17
CA PHE A 611 20.95 9.49 21.05
C PHE A 611 21.59 10.61 20.20
N TYR A 612 20.97 11.80 20.17
CA TYR A 612 21.43 12.95 19.40
C TYR A 612 22.40 13.86 20.17
N GLY A 613 22.66 13.57 21.45
CA GLY A 613 23.60 14.29 22.30
C GLY A 613 22.91 15.06 23.43
N ASP A 614 23.68 15.96 24.05
CA ASP A 614 23.21 16.75 25.19
C ASP A 614 22.47 18.01 24.72
N THR A 615 21.28 18.25 25.26
CA THR A 615 20.46 19.42 25.00
C THR A 615 20.18 20.17 26.29
N PHE A 616 20.55 21.44 26.33
CA PHE A 616 20.30 22.35 27.46
C PHE A 616 19.40 23.50 27.05
N TYR A 617 18.32 23.69 27.79
CA TYR A 617 17.44 24.85 27.58
C TYR A 617 16.72 25.26 28.85
N GLN A 618 16.25 26.51 28.86
CA GLN A 618 15.49 27.07 29.95
C GLN A 618 14.06 27.38 29.49
N GLU A 619 13.07 26.87 30.22
CA GLU A 619 11.67 27.29 30.13
C GLU A 619 11.42 28.45 31.11
N SER A 620 10.80 29.52 30.61
CA SER A 620 10.27 30.63 31.41
C SER A 620 8.76 30.73 31.19
N ARG A 621 7.97 30.40 32.21
CA ARG A 621 6.51 30.44 32.19
C ARG A 621 6.05 31.88 32.32
N GLU A 622 5.47 32.41 31.25
CA GLU A 622 4.96 33.78 31.21
C GLU A 622 3.52 33.87 31.70
N LYS A 623 2.72 32.83 31.44
CA LYS A 623 1.32 32.78 31.80
C LYS A 623 0.99 31.42 32.43
N VAL A 624 0.27 31.48 33.55
CA VAL A 624 -0.30 30.32 34.22
C VAL A 624 -1.75 30.59 34.53
N GLU A 625 -2.66 29.79 33.96
CA GLU A 625 -4.08 29.83 34.25
C GLU A 625 -4.54 28.49 34.81
N VAL A 626 -5.24 28.55 35.94
CA VAL A 626 -5.85 27.40 36.61
C VAL A 626 -7.36 27.54 36.48
N ASN A 627 -8.01 26.44 36.12
CA ASN A 627 -9.41 26.37 35.71
C ASN A 627 -9.75 27.38 34.59
N ALA A 628 -8.88 27.43 33.60
CA ALA A 628 -8.98 28.35 32.47
C ALA A 628 -10.28 28.13 31.65
N VAL A 629 -10.83 29.23 31.15
CA VAL A 629 -12.08 29.23 30.36
C VAL A 629 -11.76 28.91 28.90
N PHE A 630 -11.58 27.63 28.59
CA PHE A 630 -11.53 27.12 27.22
C PHE A 630 -12.52 25.96 27.00
N GLY A 631 -13.03 25.87 25.77
CA GLY A 631 -13.92 24.77 25.35
C GLY A 631 -13.14 23.56 24.86
N ASN A 632 -13.66 22.35 25.10
CA ASN A 632 -13.00 21.09 24.74
C ASN A 632 -12.75 20.94 23.23
N ARG A 633 -13.40 21.76 22.39
CA ARG A 633 -13.19 21.81 20.94
C ARG A 633 -11.72 22.02 20.55
N ILE A 634 -10.90 22.63 21.41
CA ILE A 634 -9.47 22.83 21.12
C ILE A 634 -8.67 21.52 21.06
N PHE A 635 -9.20 20.43 21.62
CA PHE A 635 -8.58 19.10 21.60
C PHE A 635 -9.21 18.16 20.55
N MET A 636 -10.16 18.66 19.76
CA MET A 636 -10.85 17.85 18.76
C MET A 636 -10.15 17.93 17.41
N LYS A 637 -10.02 16.78 16.77
CA LYS A 637 -9.70 16.64 15.35
C LYS A 637 -11.00 16.63 14.57
N GLU A 638 -11.27 17.65 13.75
CA GLU A 638 -12.46 17.68 12.89
C GLU A 638 -12.10 17.23 11.47
N VAL A 639 -12.78 16.20 10.96
CA VAL A 639 -12.61 15.69 9.60
C VAL A 639 -13.72 16.26 8.71
N TYR A 640 -13.37 17.20 7.83
CA TYR A 640 -14.29 17.73 6.82
C TYR A 640 -14.03 17.09 5.45
N PHE A 641 -15.09 16.91 4.66
CA PHE A 641 -14.96 16.56 3.23
C PHE A 641 -14.22 17.70 2.51
N GLY A 642 -12.90 17.57 2.34
CA GLY A 642 -12.05 18.54 1.64
C GLY A 642 -10.78 18.99 2.35
N GLY A 643 -10.52 18.57 3.60
CA GLY A 643 -9.27 18.91 4.32
C GLY A 643 -9.39 18.83 5.84
N PHE A 644 -8.24 18.82 6.53
CA PHE A 644 -8.13 18.80 8.01
C PHE A 644 -8.21 20.21 8.59
N LYS A 645 -8.87 20.38 9.74
CA LYS A 645 -8.85 21.63 10.50
C LYS A 645 -8.59 21.39 11.97
#